data_AF-A0AAD9JXX1-F1
#
_entry.id   AF-A0AAD9JXX1-F1
#
_cell.length_a   1.000
_cell.length_b   1.000
_cell.length_c   1.000
_cell.angle_alpha   90.00
_cell.angle_beta   90.00
_cell.angle_gamma   90.00
#
_symmetry.space_group_name_H-M   'P 1'
#
loop_
_entity.id
_entity.type
_entity.pdbx_description
1 polymer ?
#
loop_
_entity_poly.entity_id
_entity_poly.type
_entity_poly.pdbx_seq_one_letter_code
_entity_poly.pdbx_strand_id
1 'polypeptide(L)'
;MATAAERRAQDRKMIAIAEERSSQRMPFGQHPLARLGFAGARHLVPERLPSGRRDKPVTVRVIDFNADAIDNIKEVSETLKRLDLTHLRLTALPVDLTVSLTALEHLDLSFNDMSEESFPTPFAKMRHLVELTAHYNHIGRIPKSWRSLRGLTRLKIGNNELKSVEGVDKLKKLQIFVVEHNQVEKLDKSFYSNLTQLEILHCGHNFLRNIGADVRNMRFLRHVDVSHNNLTTLPAELFQLPRLEVLNASANQIARIPTVATKGRAKHPIGDVDLSENLLVKFPDHLLMIADSIDLSHNRIKVVSGTAMKKLDWDSNQRLLLAGNPLVFPPLDVCECGIRSIVQFYVESKSTVKVYQGIKVLMLGCSGAGKTSLVQSLVDQQSRLTEDAEGSAGIDIHEVVIEGDDQLTKPLQLSIWDLAGADEFSYPNCIFLQQPCLVLMTFNMADYAETNFNYMIGRWMDQLLARNNKLVVLPVGTHADLLSEARRKSVCWSVRSKMCEHLEQHLAAVQAEMRKIESRPHISTALSEQLKSYLTLLSADMVTHDEVVAVSAKTLEGVPSLFAAIKSMATDKATFPNVMRPIPSLWLDIESYVEERGYQMDVPVMRWSDLADEIKLKFGTKHVLQMVVGYLADTGKVLWFSDHTTLKKYIFIRPSWITDLLKPLFVPDLATSCGAGFHLDDNFKSAGVPLARYERMVSEFVDEGVAERDLLRCVWAHLLPSDRNKPLIDTLALLIDHFEFGYFAGEPPGPNRSPAPSRKRYNSAGSSRSSTASTASVSAAEFPFFISPSTVHFDQVLTSRVLVPWRCRTAQPRDCRQIHEQRCAATGSPRIAAVYRFPRFLPPGLFERLTVRAHRPGFGLRPLYHWKSGICAVHPSTPDNGENAENSGVLFFLKRIRHHDDGSICVRIEVCHETKVVGEKDIDPLWVVLLPFLRNTDDLLATFQGLSVERFMECPACRALSFLGEWQTPKELQSVATATKACEVCKESISTAYLVQPKEKRVGV
;
A
#
# COMPACT_ATOMS: atom_id res chain seq x y z
N MET A 1 -20.86 68.73 5.47
CA MET A 1 -22.01 67.93 4.99
C MET A 1 -22.22 68.26 3.52
N ALA A 2 -22.29 67.24 2.67
CA ALA A 2 -22.78 67.31 1.29
C ALA A 2 -23.56 66.00 1.10
N THR A 3 -24.80 66.07 0.60
CA THR A 3 -25.78 65.00 0.83
C THR A 3 -25.64 63.86 -0.19
N ALA A 4 -26.14 62.67 0.16
CA ALA A 4 -26.09 61.50 -0.73
C ALA A 4 -26.81 61.69 -2.07
N ALA A 5 -27.62 62.74 -2.22
CA ALA A 5 -28.23 63.16 -3.49
C ALA A 5 -27.20 63.71 -4.49
N GLU A 6 -26.19 64.46 -4.05
CA GLU A 6 -25.22 65.13 -4.92
C GLU A 6 -24.28 64.11 -5.59
N ARG A 7 -23.86 63.07 -4.85
CA ARG A 7 -23.07 61.96 -5.43
C ARG A 7 -23.86 61.19 -6.49
N ARG A 8 -25.14 60.89 -6.23
CA ARG A 8 -26.02 60.23 -7.22
C ARG A 8 -26.30 61.08 -8.47
N ALA A 9 -26.20 62.41 -8.37
CA ALA A 9 -26.29 63.30 -9.53
C ALA A 9 -24.99 63.33 -10.35
N GLN A 10 -23.82 63.26 -9.71
CA GLN A 10 -22.52 63.15 -10.40
C GLN A 10 -22.35 61.79 -11.08
N ASP A 11 -22.71 60.69 -10.42
CA ASP A 11 -22.63 59.34 -11.00
C ASP A 11 -23.55 59.18 -12.22
N ARG A 12 -24.77 59.75 -12.17
CA ARG A 12 -25.68 59.75 -13.34
C ARG A 12 -25.16 60.59 -14.51
N LYS A 13 -24.43 61.68 -14.27
CA LYS A 13 -23.74 62.43 -15.34
C LYS A 13 -22.56 61.66 -15.93
N MET A 14 -21.80 60.93 -15.11
CA MET A 14 -20.71 60.07 -15.59
C MET A 14 -21.22 58.90 -16.44
N ILE A 15 -22.35 58.28 -16.07
CA ILE A 15 -22.95 57.18 -16.83
C ILE A 15 -23.54 57.69 -18.16
N ALA A 16 -24.24 58.82 -18.17
CA ALA A 16 -24.75 59.40 -19.42
C ALA A 16 -23.63 59.77 -20.43
N ILE A 17 -22.49 60.29 -19.94
CA ILE A 17 -21.32 60.61 -20.79
C ILE A 17 -20.60 59.33 -21.27
N ALA A 18 -20.72 58.21 -20.55
CA ALA A 18 -20.23 56.90 -21.00
C ALA A 18 -21.14 56.26 -22.08
N GLU A 19 -22.46 56.44 -21.97
CA GLU A 19 -23.46 55.90 -22.91
C GLU A 19 -23.53 56.70 -24.23
N GLU A 20 -23.35 58.03 -24.21
CA GLU A 20 -23.26 58.82 -25.47
C GLU A 20 -21.99 58.56 -26.29
N ARG A 21 -20.95 57.96 -25.70
CA ARG A 21 -19.72 57.56 -26.42
C ARG A 21 -19.76 56.12 -26.96
N SER A 22 -20.78 55.33 -26.64
CA SER A 22 -20.89 53.93 -27.12
C SER A 22 -21.65 53.77 -28.46
N SER A 23 -22.20 54.86 -29.01
CA SER A 23 -23.13 54.83 -30.16
C SER A 23 -22.55 55.30 -31.49
N GLN A 24 -21.26 55.69 -31.55
CA GLN A 24 -20.54 55.92 -32.82
C GLN A 24 -19.62 54.74 -33.17
N ARG A 25 -20.20 53.70 -33.78
CA ARG A 25 -19.43 52.67 -34.49
C ARG A 25 -18.97 53.22 -35.85
N MET A 26 -17.67 53.50 -35.98
CA MET A 26 -16.94 53.25 -37.23
C MET A 26 -16.31 51.84 -37.14
N PRO A 27 -16.04 51.16 -38.27
CA PRO A 27 -15.89 49.70 -38.27
C PRO A 27 -14.64 49.21 -37.54
N PHE A 28 -14.77 48.06 -36.87
CA PHE A 28 -13.64 47.32 -36.30
C PHE A 28 -12.67 46.91 -37.41
N GLY A 29 -11.54 47.61 -37.49
CA GLY A 29 -10.42 47.29 -38.36
C GLY A 29 -9.11 47.76 -37.74
N GLN A 30 -8.15 46.84 -37.66
CA GLN A 30 -6.72 47.11 -37.43
C GLN A 30 -6.35 47.77 -36.07
N HIS A 31 -6.13 46.93 -35.05
CA HIS A 31 -5.08 47.18 -34.05
C HIS A 31 -4.28 45.89 -33.83
N PRO A 32 -2.94 45.89 -34.02
CA PRO A 32 -2.06 44.70 -33.94
C PRO A 32 -2.21 43.83 -32.69
N LEU A 33 -2.57 44.43 -31.56
CA LEU A 33 -2.51 43.80 -30.24
C LEU A 33 -3.70 42.88 -29.91
N ALA A 34 -4.75 42.86 -30.74
CA ALA A 34 -5.97 42.07 -30.49
C ALA A 34 -5.84 40.58 -30.85
N ARG A 35 -4.74 40.14 -31.48
CA ARG A 35 -4.53 38.76 -31.95
C ARG A 35 -3.56 37.92 -31.10
N LEU A 36 -2.95 38.49 -30.06
CA LEU A 36 -1.96 37.80 -29.22
C LEU A 36 -2.57 37.39 -27.87
N GLY A 37 -2.62 36.08 -27.61
CA GLY A 37 -3.22 35.53 -26.40
C GLY A 37 -2.30 35.63 -25.18
N PHE A 38 -2.73 36.37 -24.15
CA PHE A 38 -2.02 36.44 -22.87
C PHE A 38 -2.38 35.24 -21.98
N ALA A 39 -1.42 34.33 -21.77
CA ALA A 39 -1.54 33.23 -20.83
C ALA A 39 -0.44 33.28 -19.76
N GLY A 40 -0.83 33.39 -18.49
CA GLY A 40 0.12 33.34 -17.37
C GLY A 40 0.57 31.91 -17.07
N ALA A 41 1.79 31.56 -17.49
CA ALA A 41 2.39 30.27 -17.16
C ALA A 41 2.76 30.19 -15.67
N ARG A 42 2.35 29.10 -15.00
CA ARG A 42 2.80 28.77 -13.65
C ARG A 42 4.11 28.01 -13.74
N HIS A 43 5.18 28.57 -13.20
CA HIS A 43 6.42 27.81 -12.98
C HIS A 43 6.27 26.85 -11.80
N LEU A 44 6.89 25.67 -11.92
CA LEU A 44 7.30 24.85 -10.79
C LEU A 44 8.60 25.44 -10.22
N VAL A 45 8.73 25.45 -8.89
CA VAL A 45 9.72 26.19 -8.07
C VAL A 45 9.46 27.71 -7.96
N PRO A 46 9.21 28.25 -6.75
CA PRO A 46 9.00 29.68 -6.52
C PRO A 46 10.28 30.41 -6.07
N GLU A 47 10.71 31.46 -6.79
CA GLU A 47 11.73 32.40 -6.32
C GLU A 47 11.12 33.78 -5.99
N ARG A 48 11.53 34.36 -4.85
CA ARG A 48 11.13 35.71 -4.44
C ARG A 48 11.93 36.76 -5.24
N LEU A 49 11.23 37.58 -6.02
CA LEU A 49 11.81 38.77 -6.64
C LEU A 49 12.01 39.90 -5.63
N PRO A 50 13.13 40.66 -5.66
CA PRO A 50 13.30 41.86 -4.85
C PRO A 50 12.33 42.98 -5.25
N SER A 51 11.88 43.76 -4.27
CA SER A 51 10.93 44.85 -4.46
C SER A 51 11.57 46.09 -5.10
N GLY A 52 11.20 46.39 -6.35
CA GLY A 52 11.55 47.65 -7.01
C GLY A 52 10.63 47.95 -8.19
N ARG A 53 9.90 49.07 -8.14
CA ARG A 53 9.08 49.54 -9.27
C ARG A 53 9.97 49.86 -10.48
N ARG A 54 9.76 49.16 -11.59
CA ARG A 54 10.10 49.54 -12.99
C ARG A 54 9.29 48.67 -13.94
N ASP A 55 9.23 49.07 -15.21
CA ASP A 55 8.19 48.70 -16.17
C ASP A 55 8.03 47.19 -16.40
N LYS A 56 6.77 46.73 -16.53
CA LYS A 56 6.48 45.31 -16.77
C LYS A 56 7.04 44.90 -18.14
N PRO A 57 7.87 43.85 -18.24
CA PRO A 57 8.43 43.42 -19.52
C PRO A 57 7.32 42.91 -20.45
N VAL A 58 7.28 43.44 -21.68
CA VAL A 58 6.38 42.93 -22.72
C VAL A 58 6.79 41.50 -23.03
N THR A 59 5.86 40.57 -22.79
CA THR A 59 6.00 39.14 -23.08
C THR A 59 4.95 38.79 -24.11
N VAL A 60 5.40 38.29 -25.27
CA VAL A 60 4.53 37.87 -26.37
C VAL A 60 4.66 36.36 -26.52
N ARG A 61 3.51 35.66 -26.51
CA ARG A 61 3.39 34.27 -26.95
C ARG A 61 2.68 34.24 -28.29
N VAL A 62 3.27 33.54 -29.24
CA VAL A 62 2.70 33.36 -30.58
C VAL A 62 1.92 32.04 -30.61
N ILE A 63 0.72 32.08 -31.21
CA ILE A 63 -0.20 30.93 -31.30
C ILE A 63 -0.22 30.37 -32.73
N ASP A 64 0.03 31.22 -33.72
CA ASP A 64 0.16 30.87 -35.14
C ASP A 64 1.26 31.74 -35.77
N PHE A 65 2.15 31.15 -36.57
CA PHE A 65 3.35 31.79 -37.09
C PHE A 65 3.21 32.10 -38.58
N ASN A 66 2.46 33.16 -38.86
CA ASN A 66 2.16 33.65 -40.21
C ASN A 66 2.78 35.04 -40.48
N ALA A 67 2.60 35.57 -41.70
CA ALA A 67 3.16 36.86 -42.10
C ALA A 67 2.68 38.02 -41.20
N ASP A 68 1.37 38.09 -40.91
CA ASP A 68 0.79 39.08 -39.99
C ASP A 68 1.46 39.01 -38.61
N ALA A 69 1.68 37.80 -38.06
CA ALA A 69 2.35 37.62 -36.77
C ALA A 69 3.80 38.12 -36.80
N ILE A 70 4.54 37.84 -37.87
CA ILE A 70 5.92 38.32 -38.07
C ILE A 70 5.97 39.85 -38.08
N ASP A 71 5.08 40.51 -38.80
CA ASP A 71 5.08 41.97 -38.90
C ASP A 71 4.60 42.65 -37.60
N ASN A 72 3.58 42.10 -36.93
CA ASN A 72 3.17 42.56 -35.60
C ASN A 72 4.31 42.45 -34.56
N ILE A 73 5.17 41.42 -34.65
CA ILE A 73 6.34 41.29 -33.75
C ILE A 73 7.43 42.32 -34.09
N LYS A 74 7.65 42.63 -35.38
CA LYS A 74 8.59 43.68 -35.80
C LYS A 74 8.18 45.05 -35.23
N GLU A 75 6.89 45.41 -35.28
CA GLU A 75 6.40 46.70 -34.76
C GLU A 75 6.68 46.91 -33.26
N VAL A 76 6.63 45.85 -32.45
CA VAL A 76 6.89 45.93 -31.00
C VAL A 76 8.33 45.59 -30.60
N SER A 77 9.19 45.23 -31.57
CA SER A 77 10.50 44.59 -31.35
C SER A 77 11.47 45.39 -30.46
N GLU A 78 11.42 46.73 -30.48
CA GLU A 78 12.25 47.60 -29.62
C GLU A 78 11.87 47.52 -28.13
N THR A 79 10.63 47.16 -27.82
CA THR A 79 10.10 47.05 -26.44
C THR A 79 9.95 45.61 -25.96
N LEU A 80 10.06 44.65 -26.88
CA LEU A 80 9.84 43.24 -26.64
C LEU A 80 11.02 42.61 -25.88
N LYS A 81 10.78 42.20 -24.63
CA LYS A 81 11.79 41.56 -23.78
C LYS A 81 11.69 40.04 -23.75
N ARG A 82 10.50 39.47 -23.96
CA ARG A 82 10.29 38.01 -23.95
C ARG A 82 9.42 37.56 -25.12
N LEU A 83 9.88 36.55 -25.84
CA LEU A 83 9.18 35.96 -26.98
C LEU A 83 9.10 34.43 -26.82
N ASP A 84 7.89 33.90 -26.86
CA ASP A 84 7.56 32.48 -26.80
C ASP A 84 7.00 32.04 -28.17
N LEU A 85 7.75 31.16 -28.85
CA LEU A 85 7.44 30.55 -30.14
C LEU A 85 7.27 29.02 -30.02
N THR A 86 6.77 28.53 -28.88
CA THR A 86 6.63 27.09 -28.61
C THR A 86 5.50 26.43 -29.41
N HIS A 87 5.69 25.17 -29.82
CA HIS A 87 4.70 24.34 -30.52
C HIS A 87 4.25 24.84 -31.91
N LEU A 88 5.08 25.60 -32.62
CA LEU A 88 4.74 26.23 -33.91
C LEU A 88 5.28 25.46 -35.13
N ARG A 89 5.89 24.27 -34.94
CA ARG A 89 6.50 23.44 -36.01
C ARG A 89 7.51 24.20 -36.87
N LEU A 90 8.28 25.08 -36.23
CA LEU A 90 9.26 25.92 -36.91
C LEU A 90 10.45 25.11 -37.37
N THR A 91 10.73 25.13 -38.67
CA THR A 91 11.95 24.55 -39.27
C THR A 91 13.06 25.58 -39.43
N ALA A 92 12.76 26.88 -39.42
CA ALA A 92 13.74 27.97 -39.46
C ALA A 92 13.16 29.28 -38.90
N LEU A 93 14.03 30.13 -38.34
CA LEU A 93 13.65 31.51 -38.01
C LEU A 93 13.84 32.42 -39.24
N PRO A 94 12.83 33.20 -39.65
CA PRO A 94 12.97 34.10 -40.80
C PRO A 94 14.00 35.20 -40.53
N VAL A 95 14.79 35.50 -41.57
CA VAL A 95 15.89 36.48 -41.52
C VAL A 95 15.37 37.85 -41.06
N ASP A 96 14.29 38.33 -41.67
CA ASP A 96 13.74 39.67 -41.45
C ASP A 96 13.21 39.86 -40.02
N LEU A 97 12.61 38.82 -39.43
CA LEU A 97 12.22 38.84 -38.02
C LEU A 97 13.47 38.92 -37.13
N THR A 98 14.46 38.06 -37.39
CA THR A 98 15.67 37.95 -36.57
C THR A 98 16.51 39.25 -36.58
N VAL A 99 16.44 40.04 -37.65
CA VAL A 99 17.08 41.38 -37.71
C VAL A 99 16.45 42.36 -36.71
N SER A 100 15.15 42.26 -36.44
CA SER A 100 14.42 43.20 -35.55
C SER A 100 14.61 42.93 -34.05
N LEU A 101 14.78 41.65 -33.65
CA LEU A 101 14.76 41.19 -32.25
C LEU A 101 16.03 41.53 -31.43
N THR A 102 16.65 42.68 -31.66
CA THR A 102 17.93 43.07 -31.04
C THR A 102 17.84 43.38 -29.55
N ALA A 103 16.68 43.85 -29.07
CA ALA A 103 16.42 44.19 -27.66
C ALA A 103 15.97 42.99 -26.79
N LEU A 104 15.78 41.81 -27.38
CA LEU A 104 15.18 40.65 -26.72
C LEU A 104 16.07 40.08 -25.60
N GLU A 105 15.48 39.80 -24.43
CA GLU A 105 16.16 39.27 -23.24
C GLU A 105 15.90 37.77 -23.03
N HIS A 106 14.70 37.26 -23.37
CA HIS A 106 14.37 35.84 -23.28
C HIS A 106 13.70 35.35 -24.58
N LEU A 107 14.11 34.18 -25.07
CA LEU A 107 13.54 33.53 -26.25
C LEU A 107 13.27 32.05 -25.96
N ASP A 108 12.04 31.59 -26.20
CA ASP A 108 11.67 30.17 -26.17
C ASP A 108 11.27 29.69 -27.57
N LEU A 109 11.89 28.61 -28.01
CA LEU A 109 11.71 27.95 -29.31
C LEU A 109 11.41 26.45 -29.13
N SER A 110 11.00 26.02 -27.95
CA SER A 110 10.83 24.60 -27.62
C SER A 110 9.66 23.94 -28.36
N PHE A 111 9.74 22.62 -28.58
CA PHE A 111 8.74 21.84 -29.33
C PHE A 111 8.54 22.35 -30.76
N ASN A 112 9.64 22.39 -31.52
CA ASN A 112 9.69 22.78 -32.93
C ASN A 112 10.60 21.81 -33.71
N ASP A 113 10.69 21.99 -35.02
CA ASP A 113 11.40 21.09 -35.93
C ASP A 113 12.76 21.69 -36.38
N MET A 114 13.45 22.44 -35.50
CA MET A 114 14.67 23.17 -35.86
C MET A 114 15.93 22.30 -35.78
N SER A 115 16.87 22.54 -36.70
CA SER A 115 18.23 22.01 -36.72
C SER A 115 19.27 23.12 -36.49
N GLU A 116 20.57 22.81 -36.53
CA GLU A 116 21.61 23.84 -36.43
C GLU A 116 21.64 24.86 -37.58
N GLU A 117 21.03 24.56 -38.73
CA GLU A 117 20.97 25.44 -39.90
C GLU A 117 19.79 26.44 -39.85
N SER A 118 18.80 26.16 -38.99
CA SER A 118 17.58 26.96 -38.77
C SER A 118 17.81 28.38 -38.24
N PHE A 119 19.04 28.73 -37.86
CA PHE A 119 19.39 29.97 -37.18
C PHE A 119 20.17 30.93 -38.10
N PRO A 120 19.52 31.96 -38.67
CA PRO A 120 20.16 32.82 -39.66
C PRO A 120 21.25 33.70 -39.04
N THR A 121 22.17 34.19 -39.87
CA THR A 121 23.34 34.98 -39.42
C THR A 121 23.01 36.22 -38.56
N PRO A 122 21.86 36.94 -38.72
CA PRO A 122 21.51 38.05 -37.83
C PRO A 122 21.24 37.65 -36.38
N PHE A 123 20.99 36.38 -36.07
CA PHE A 123 20.78 35.89 -34.69
C PHE A 123 21.99 36.21 -33.79
N ALA A 124 23.18 36.32 -34.38
CA ALA A 124 24.41 36.77 -33.70
C ALA A 124 24.38 38.23 -33.21
N LYS A 125 23.37 39.03 -33.60
CA LYS A 125 23.20 40.43 -33.18
C LYS A 125 22.36 40.58 -31.91
N MET A 126 21.70 39.52 -31.43
CA MET A 126 20.81 39.53 -30.25
C MET A 126 21.61 39.57 -28.93
N ARG A 127 22.45 40.61 -28.77
CA ARG A 127 23.45 40.71 -27.68
C ARG A 127 22.86 40.88 -26.29
N HIS A 128 21.58 41.27 -26.20
CA HIS A 128 20.83 41.42 -24.96
C HIS A 128 20.20 40.12 -24.45
N LEU A 129 20.29 39.03 -25.22
CA LEU A 129 19.68 37.75 -24.84
C LEU A 129 20.35 37.18 -23.58
N VAL A 130 19.55 37.01 -22.53
CA VAL A 130 19.89 36.50 -21.20
C VAL A 130 19.54 35.01 -21.08
N GLU A 131 18.43 34.60 -21.70
CA GLU A 131 17.92 33.23 -21.68
C GLU A 131 17.48 32.75 -23.07
N LEU A 132 17.91 31.54 -23.45
CA LEU A 132 17.51 30.85 -24.66
C LEU A 132 17.08 29.43 -24.32
N THR A 133 15.85 29.08 -24.69
CA THR A 133 15.26 27.75 -24.51
C THR A 133 14.90 27.18 -25.88
N ALA A 134 15.33 25.95 -26.16
CA ALA A 134 15.05 25.23 -27.41
C ALA A 134 14.99 23.71 -27.14
N HIS A 135 14.17 23.31 -26.17
CA HIS A 135 13.94 21.89 -25.87
C HIS A 135 13.13 21.22 -26.98
N TYR A 136 13.22 19.89 -27.13
CA TYR A 136 12.40 19.11 -28.09
C TYR A 136 12.50 19.69 -29.52
N ASN A 137 13.70 19.59 -30.09
CA ASN A 137 14.07 20.01 -31.43
C ASN A 137 15.10 19.01 -32.02
N HIS A 138 15.55 19.23 -33.26
CA HIS A 138 16.50 18.38 -34.00
C HIS A 138 17.90 19.00 -34.10
N ILE A 139 18.35 19.73 -33.07
CA ILE A 139 19.65 20.41 -33.10
C ILE A 139 20.76 19.38 -32.86
N GLY A 140 21.59 19.10 -33.87
CA GLY A 140 22.71 18.16 -33.78
C GLY A 140 24.01 18.77 -33.26
N ARG A 141 24.17 20.09 -33.40
CA ARG A 141 25.36 20.87 -32.97
C ARG A 141 24.99 22.28 -32.52
N ILE A 142 25.79 22.86 -31.63
CA ILE A 142 25.63 24.27 -31.20
C ILE A 142 25.81 25.22 -32.41
N PRO A 143 24.76 25.97 -32.84
CA PRO A 143 24.80 26.84 -34.00
C PRO A 143 25.92 27.88 -33.93
N LYS A 144 26.53 28.20 -35.07
CA LYS A 144 27.62 29.18 -35.15
C LYS A 144 27.21 30.57 -34.66
N SER A 145 25.95 30.97 -34.90
CA SER A 145 25.36 32.24 -34.47
C SER A 145 25.33 32.37 -32.94
N TRP A 146 24.94 31.30 -32.23
CA TRP A 146 24.82 31.29 -30.76
C TRP A 146 26.16 31.55 -30.06
N ARG A 147 27.29 31.12 -30.65
CA ARG A 147 28.66 31.30 -30.10
C ARG A 147 29.04 32.78 -29.85
N SER A 148 28.27 33.72 -30.40
CA SER A 148 28.47 35.17 -30.24
C SER A 148 27.66 35.81 -29.09
N LEU A 149 26.71 35.08 -28.49
CA LEU A 149 25.77 35.57 -27.46
C LEU A 149 26.44 35.69 -26.08
N ARG A 150 27.44 36.57 -25.97
CA ARG A 150 28.25 36.77 -24.75
C ARG A 150 27.46 37.31 -23.53
N GLY A 151 26.20 37.72 -23.73
CA GLY A 151 25.27 38.10 -22.68
C GLY A 151 24.53 36.93 -22.02
N LEU A 152 24.50 35.75 -22.67
CA LEU A 152 23.64 34.64 -22.28
C LEU A 152 24.06 34.05 -20.92
N THR A 153 23.09 33.92 -20.02
CA THR A 153 23.24 33.37 -18.67
C THR A 153 22.52 32.03 -18.51
N ARG A 154 21.48 31.77 -19.30
CA ARG A 154 20.68 30.53 -19.25
C ARG A 154 20.54 29.96 -20.66
N LEU A 155 20.98 28.72 -20.86
CA LEU A 155 20.84 27.98 -22.11
C LEU A 155 20.24 26.61 -21.80
N LYS A 156 19.08 26.33 -22.40
CA LYS A 156 18.31 25.10 -22.18
C LYS A 156 17.98 24.44 -23.51
N ILE A 157 18.57 23.28 -23.76
CA ILE A 157 18.61 22.57 -25.05
C ILE A 157 18.49 21.06 -24.88
N GLY A 158 17.79 20.63 -23.82
CA GLY A 158 17.53 19.21 -23.58
C GLY A 158 16.54 18.60 -24.57
N ASN A 159 16.52 17.28 -24.73
CA ASN A 159 15.71 16.56 -25.74
C ASN A 159 16.04 17.05 -27.17
N ASN A 160 17.29 16.83 -27.60
CA ASN A 160 17.83 17.18 -28.91
C ASN A 160 18.84 16.09 -29.37
N GLU A 161 19.56 16.32 -30.46
CA GLU A 161 20.49 15.37 -31.08
C GLU A 161 21.97 15.74 -30.88
N LEU A 162 22.28 16.55 -29.86
CA LEU A 162 23.63 17.11 -29.65
C LEU A 162 24.66 16.04 -29.34
N LYS A 163 25.63 15.85 -30.24
CA LYS A 163 26.79 14.96 -30.04
C LYS A 163 27.96 15.62 -29.31
N SER A 164 27.99 16.95 -29.27
CA SER A 164 29.05 17.75 -28.65
C SER A 164 28.56 19.15 -28.27
N VAL A 165 29.08 19.67 -27.15
CA VAL A 165 28.84 21.03 -26.65
C VAL A 165 29.90 22.05 -27.14
N GLU A 166 30.64 21.73 -28.20
CA GLU A 166 31.65 22.63 -28.77
C GLU A 166 31.03 23.97 -29.20
N GLY A 167 31.58 25.08 -28.68
CA GLY A 167 31.06 26.44 -28.88
C GLY A 167 30.31 27.01 -27.68
N VAL A 168 29.82 26.17 -26.75
CA VAL A 168 29.28 26.67 -25.45
C VAL A 168 30.39 27.36 -24.64
N ASP A 169 31.64 26.95 -24.79
CA ASP A 169 32.81 27.56 -24.15
C ASP A 169 33.01 29.07 -24.46
N LYS A 170 32.32 29.61 -25.47
CA LYS A 170 32.32 31.05 -25.78
C LYS A 170 31.34 31.84 -24.91
N LEU A 171 30.36 31.18 -24.30
CA LEU A 171 29.29 31.75 -23.46
C LEU A 171 29.77 31.96 -22.01
N LYS A 172 30.81 32.77 -21.81
CA LYS A 172 31.52 32.89 -20.51
C LYS A 172 30.68 33.42 -19.33
N LYS A 173 29.47 33.93 -19.58
CA LYS A 173 28.50 34.37 -18.56
C LYS A 173 27.44 33.33 -18.19
N LEU A 174 27.52 32.12 -18.77
CA LEU A 174 26.53 31.08 -18.55
C LEU A 174 26.55 30.63 -17.07
N GLN A 175 25.37 30.70 -16.44
CA GLN A 175 25.08 30.31 -15.06
C GLN A 175 24.25 29.03 -15.01
N ILE A 176 23.35 28.82 -15.96
CA ILE A 176 22.52 27.62 -16.07
C ILE A 176 22.70 27.01 -17.46
N PHE A 177 23.09 25.74 -17.50
CA PHE A 177 23.17 24.95 -18.73
C PHE A 177 22.41 23.63 -18.56
N VAL A 178 21.38 23.43 -19.39
CA VAL A 178 20.57 22.22 -19.42
C VAL A 178 20.68 21.59 -20.81
N VAL A 179 21.26 20.39 -20.89
CA VAL A 179 21.52 19.62 -22.12
C VAL A 179 21.19 18.14 -21.91
N GLU A 180 20.25 17.85 -21.00
CA GLU A 180 19.71 16.52 -20.73
C GLU A 180 19.07 15.86 -21.97
N HIS A 181 18.97 14.54 -22.03
CA HIS A 181 18.40 13.80 -23.17
C HIS A 181 19.02 14.22 -24.52
N ASN A 182 20.32 13.98 -24.67
CA ASN A 182 21.12 14.27 -25.86
C ASN A 182 22.14 13.14 -26.10
N GLN A 183 23.10 13.34 -27.00
CA GLN A 183 24.09 12.33 -27.41
C GLN A 183 25.53 12.73 -27.03
N VAL A 184 25.72 13.55 -26.00
CA VAL A 184 27.02 14.15 -25.65
C VAL A 184 27.96 13.09 -25.04
N GLU A 185 29.06 12.78 -25.71
CA GLU A 185 30.04 11.77 -25.25
C GLU A 185 31.10 12.30 -24.26
N LYS A 186 31.39 13.61 -24.32
CA LYS A 186 32.45 14.25 -23.50
C LYS A 186 32.24 15.75 -23.33
N LEU A 187 32.82 16.28 -22.26
CA LEU A 187 33.01 17.72 -22.04
C LEU A 187 34.51 18.03 -22.15
N ASP A 188 34.90 18.90 -23.09
CA ASP A 188 36.31 19.22 -23.37
C ASP A 188 36.90 20.19 -22.33
N LYS A 189 38.24 20.24 -22.22
CA LYS A 189 38.95 21.13 -21.28
C LYS A 189 38.57 22.61 -21.40
N SER A 190 38.18 23.06 -22.59
CA SER A 190 37.68 24.42 -22.86
C SER A 190 36.36 24.73 -22.15
N PHE A 191 35.50 23.73 -21.90
CA PHE A 191 34.25 23.86 -21.16
C PHE A 191 34.53 24.26 -19.70
N TYR A 192 35.26 23.41 -18.97
CA TYR A 192 35.57 23.63 -17.55
C TYR A 192 36.40 24.90 -17.28
N SER A 193 37.26 25.28 -18.22
CA SER A 193 38.15 26.44 -18.06
C SER A 193 37.51 27.79 -18.44
N ASN A 194 36.46 27.81 -19.29
CA ASN A 194 35.78 29.06 -19.66
C ASN A 194 34.45 29.29 -18.93
N LEU A 195 33.70 28.24 -18.59
CA LEU A 195 32.38 28.34 -17.94
C LEU A 195 32.51 28.44 -16.41
N THR A 196 33.39 29.33 -15.95
CA THR A 196 33.71 29.49 -14.52
C THR A 196 32.58 30.10 -13.68
N GLN A 197 31.56 30.68 -14.33
CA GLN A 197 30.37 31.26 -13.69
C GLN A 197 29.19 30.29 -13.60
N LEU A 198 29.33 29.05 -14.07
CA LEU A 198 28.24 28.08 -14.09
C LEU A 198 27.85 27.67 -12.67
N GLU A 199 26.57 27.79 -12.33
CA GLU A 199 25.96 27.39 -11.05
C GLU A 199 25.17 26.09 -11.19
N ILE A 200 24.52 25.85 -12.33
CA ILE A 200 23.69 24.68 -12.59
C ILE A 200 24.12 24.03 -13.90
N LEU A 201 24.46 22.74 -13.84
CA LEU A 201 24.76 21.88 -14.98
C LEU A 201 23.84 20.65 -14.95
N HIS A 202 22.89 20.57 -15.87
CA HIS A 202 22.08 19.37 -16.09
C HIS A 202 22.50 18.72 -17.41
N CYS A 203 23.08 17.53 -17.33
CA CYS A 203 23.59 16.76 -18.47
C CYS A 203 23.21 15.27 -18.33
N GLY A 204 22.12 14.97 -17.61
CA GLY A 204 21.58 13.62 -17.49
C GLY A 204 21.12 13.03 -18.83
N HIS A 205 20.96 11.71 -18.93
CA HIS A 205 20.55 11.02 -20.17
C HIS A 205 21.41 11.41 -21.39
N ASN A 206 22.72 11.14 -21.28
CA ASN A 206 23.73 11.39 -22.32
C ASN A 206 24.72 10.21 -22.36
N PHE A 207 25.84 10.34 -23.08
CA PHE A 207 26.86 9.28 -23.22
C PHE A 207 28.21 9.65 -22.58
N LEU A 208 28.22 10.52 -21.56
CA LEU A 208 29.45 10.97 -20.89
C LEU A 208 30.20 9.80 -20.27
N ARG A 209 31.48 9.65 -20.62
CA ARG A 209 32.35 8.57 -20.07
C ARG A 209 33.18 9.00 -18.86
N ASN A 210 33.43 10.29 -18.70
CA ASN A 210 34.16 10.86 -17.55
C ASN A 210 33.82 12.34 -17.31
N ILE A 211 34.15 12.82 -16.10
CA ILE A 211 34.24 14.24 -15.76
C ILE A 211 35.72 14.56 -15.52
N GLY A 212 36.22 15.63 -16.12
CA GLY A 212 37.63 16.03 -16.01
C GLY A 212 37.95 16.70 -14.67
N ALA A 213 39.16 16.46 -14.13
CA ALA A 213 39.66 17.12 -12.92
C ALA A 213 39.71 18.67 -13.02
N ASP A 214 39.69 19.22 -14.24
CA ASP A 214 39.52 20.67 -14.48
C ASP A 214 38.17 21.23 -13.96
N VAL A 215 37.21 20.39 -13.55
CA VAL A 215 35.97 20.80 -12.88
C VAL A 215 36.22 21.68 -11.64
N ARG A 216 37.38 21.54 -10.96
CA ARG A 216 37.85 22.43 -9.87
C ARG A 216 37.82 23.94 -10.19
N ASN A 217 37.82 24.29 -11.47
CA ASN A 217 37.78 25.68 -11.94
C ASN A 217 36.37 26.29 -11.83
N MET A 218 35.33 25.46 -11.80
CA MET A 218 33.91 25.83 -11.80
C MET A 218 33.40 26.09 -10.37
N ARG A 219 34.04 27.02 -9.67
CA ARG A 219 33.86 27.28 -8.22
C ARG A 219 32.46 27.76 -7.82
N PHE A 220 31.60 28.08 -8.79
CA PHE A 220 30.25 28.56 -8.60
C PHE A 220 29.18 27.45 -8.72
N LEU A 221 29.57 26.24 -9.17
CA LEU A 221 28.64 25.11 -9.30
C LEU A 221 28.00 24.76 -7.95
N ARG A 222 26.67 24.68 -7.99
CA ARG A 222 25.77 24.25 -6.91
C ARG A 222 25.10 22.93 -7.24
N HIS A 223 24.51 22.82 -8.43
CA HIS A 223 23.77 21.64 -8.84
C HIS A 223 24.45 21.01 -10.06
N VAL A 224 24.76 19.72 -9.95
CA VAL A 224 25.32 18.92 -11.04
C VAL A 224 24.48 17.67 -11.20
N ASP A 225 23.81 17.54 -12.35
CA ASP A 225 23.15 16.30 -12.76
C ASP A 225 23.89 15.70 -13.96
N VAL A 226 24.38 14.47 -13.77
CA VAL A 226 25.02 13.60 -14.76
C VAL A 226 24.48 12.18 -14.68
N SER A 227 23.23 12.02 -14.22
CA SER A 227 22.51 10.75 -14.16
C SER A 227 22.35 10.10 -15.54
N HIS A 228 22.10 8.78 -15.60
CA HIS A 228 21.87 8.07 -16.87
C HIS A 228 22.94 8.35 -17.94
N ASN A 229 24.21 8.08 -17.59
CA ASN A 229 25.38 8.29 -18.44
C ASN A 229 26.29 7.04 -18.40
N ASN A 230 27.47 7.11 -19.01
CA ASN A 230 28.47 6.02 -19.06
C ASN A 230 29.67 6.29 -18.13
N LEU A 231 29.48 7.04 -17.04
CA LEU A 231 30.57 7.39 -16.13
C LEU A 231 31.07 6.16 -15.37
N THR A 232 32.39 5.94 -15.38
CA THR A 232 33.04 4.83 -14.66
C THR A 232 33.67 5.26 -13.33
N THR A 233 33.94 6.56 -13.19
CA THR A 233 34.55 7.21 -12.01
C THR A 233 34.14 8.68 -11.96
N LEU A 234 34.25 9.29 -10.76
CA LEU A 234 34.13 10.73 -10.55
C LEU A 234 35.49 11.29 -10.08
N PRO A 235 35.88 12.53 -10.45
CA PRO A 235 37.13 13.15 -10.00
C PRO A 235 37.03 13.63 -8.54
N ALA A 236 38.13 13.57 -7.80
CA ALA A 236 38.18 13.99 -6.39
C ALA A 236 37.91 15.50 -6.22
N GLU A 237 38.16 16.27 -7.27
CA GLU A 237 37.96 17.71 -7.38
C GLU A 237 36.47 18.12 -7.32
N LEU A 238 35.56 17.25 -7.77
CA LEU A 238 34.11 17.51 -7.73
C LEU A 238 33.62 17.67 -6.28
N PHE A 239 34.04 16.75 -5.42
CA PHE A 239 33.78 16.75 -3.97
C PHE A 239 34.61 17.77 -3.17
N GLN A 240 35.27 18.72 -3.85
CA GLN A 240 36.02 19.83 -3.23
C GLN A 240 35.47 21.20 -3.66
N LEU A 241 34.40 21.24 -4.45
CA LEU A 241 33.80 22.49 -4.91
C LEU A 241 33.11 23.24 -3.76
N PRO A 242 33.47 24.50 -3.50
CA PRO A 242 33.11 25.22 -2.27
C PRO A 242 31.63 25.65 -2.19
N ARG A 243 30.82 25.32 -3.19
CA ARG A 243 29.41 25.65 -3.31
C ARG A 243 28.54 24.50 -3.82
N LEU A 244 29.09 23.30 -4.03
CA LEU A 244 28.30 22.17 -4.51
C LEU A 244 27.30 21.79 -3.41
N GLU A 245 26.02 21.87 -3.75
CA GLU A 245 24.86 21.66 -2.88
C GLU A 245 24.16 20.34 -3.25
N VAL A 246 24.07 20.00 -4.54
CA VAL A 246 23.43 18.78 -5.06
C VAL A 246 24.30 18.13 -6.14
N LEU A 247 24.53 16.82 -6.02
CA LEU A 247 25.16 15.97 -7.04
C LEU A 247 24.29 14.76 -7.35
N ASN A 248 23.76 14.68 -8.57
CA ASN A 248 23.12 13.49 -9.10
C ASN A 248 24.04 12.79 -10.12
N ALA A 249 24.43 11.55 -9.83
CA ALA A 249 25.19 10.67 -10.72
C ALA A 249 24.65 9.23 -10.70
N SER A 250 23.34 9.08 -10.49
CA SER A 250 22.65 7.78 -10.56
C SER A 250 22.66 7.15 -11.95
N ALA A 251 22.33 5.86 -12.04
CA ALA A 251 22.21 5.13 -13.30
C ALA A 251 23.46 5.26 -14.19
N ASN A 252 24.63 4.93 -13.62
CA ASN A 252 25.93 5.04 -14.27
C ASN A 252 26.75 3.74 -14.04
N GLN A 253 28.02 3.71 -14.46
CA GLN A 253 28.90 2.55 -14.34
C GLN A 253 29.97 2.75 -13.25
N ILE A 254 29.70 3.59 -12.23
CA ILE A 254 30.69 4.02 -11.25
C ILE A 254 31.02 2.86 -10.31
N ALA A 255 32.26 2.38 -10.38
CA ALA A 255 32.73 1.26 -9.55
C ALA A 255 33.44 1.72 -8.26
N ARG A 256 33.93 2.97 -8.20
CA ARG A 256 34.68 3.54 -7.07
C ARG A 256 34.48 5.06 -6.96
N ILE A 257 34.35 5.55 -5.74
CA ILE A 257 34.40 6.99 -5.39
C ILE A 257 35.82 7.31 -4.86
N PRO A 258 36.45 8.42 -5.30
CA PRO A 258 37.78 8.82 -4.82
C PRO A 258 37.74 9.33 -3.37
N THR A 259 38.70 8.93 -2.56
CA THR A 259 38.79 9.41 -1.16
C THR A 259 39.20 10.88 -1.09
N VAL A 260 38.43 11.69 -0.35
CA VAL A 260 38.69 13.12 -0.15
C VAL A 260 39.26 13.37 1.24
N ALA A 261 40.28 14.24 1.35
CA ALA A 261 40.84 14.63 2.64
C ALA A 261 39.94 15.64 3.37
N THR A 262 39.25 15.20 4.43
CA THR A 262 38.28 16.01 5.20
C THR A 262 38.85 16.69 6.45
N LYS A 263 40.09 16.38 6.85
CA LYS A 263 40.71 16.92 8.08
C LYS A 263 40.78 18.46 8.07
N GLY A 264 40.20 19.09 9.09
CA GLY A 264 40.33 20.53 9.35
C GLY A 264 39.47 21.45 8.48
N ARG A 265 38.53 20.93 7.69
CA ARG A 265 37.54 21.73 6.94
C ARG A 265 36.25 21.89 7.75
N ALA A 266 35.58 23.03 7.59
CA ALA A 266 34.18 23.18 7.99
C ALA A 266 33.30 22.21 7.17
N LYS A 267 32.10 21.89 7.69
CA LYS A 267 31.14 21.00 7.02
C LYS A 267 30.96 21.42 5.57
N HIS A 268 31.15 20.48 4.64
CA HIS A 268 31.02 20.75 3.21
C HIS A 268 29.55 21.09 2.89
N PRO A 269 29.26 22.05 1.99
CA PRO A 269 27.89 22.44 1.67
C PRO A 269 27.08 21.44 0.84
N ILE A 270 27.58 20.23 0.59
CA ILE A 270 26.83 19.23 -0.17
C ILE A 270 25.68 18.77 0.73
N GLY A 271 24.44 19.02 0.32
CA GLY A 271 23.26 18.45 0.92
C GLY A 271 23.07 17.02 0.42
N ASP A 272 22.81 16.90 -0.88
CA ASP A 272 22.32 15.65 -1.47
C ASP A 272 23.32 15.06 -2.49
N VAL A 273 23.61 13.76 -2.34
CA VAL A 273 24.41 12.95 -3.27
C VAL A 273 23.62 11.71 -3.67
N ASP A 274 23.27 11.62 -4.95
CA ASP A 274 22.67 10.42 -5.53
C ASP A 274 23.72 9.64 -6.36
N LEU A 275 23.97 8.41 -5.92
CA LEU A 275 24.83 7.41 -6.55
C LEU A 275 24.10 6.06 -6.70
N SER A 276 22.76 6.10 -6.74
CA SER A 276 21.92 4.92 -6.97
C SER A 276 22.18 4.28 -8.35
N GLU A 277 21.78 3.03 -8.55
CA GLU A 277 21.91 2.31 -9.84
C GLU A 277 23.33 2.36 -10.43
N ASN A 278 24.33 1.97 -9.64
CA ASN A 278 25.74 2.00 -10.01
C ASN A 278 26.46 0.67 -9.69
N LEU A 279 27.78 0.62 -9.84
CA LEU A 279 28.60 -0.59 -9.69
C LEU A 279 29.48 -0.57 -8.44
N LEU A 280 29.13 0.24 -7.42
CA LEU A 280 29.94 0.39 -6.20
C LEU A 280 29.97 -0.92 -5.41
N VAL A 281 31.18 -1.45 -5.18
CA VAL A 281 31.40 -2.66 -4.36
C VAL A 281 31.83 -2.30 -2.93
N LYS A 282 32.52 -1.16 -2.77
CA LYS A 282 32.98 -0.66 -1.47
C LYS A 282 32.12 0.51 -1.03
N PHE A 283 31.69 0.48 0.24
CA PHE A 283 30.95 1.58 0.86
C PHE A 283 31.82 2.86 0.93
N PRO A 284 31.38 4.00 0.36
CA PRO A 284 32.15 5.25 0.29
C PRO A 284 32.02 6.06 1.60
N ASP A 285 32.62 5.53 2.66
CA ASP A 285 32.46 5.98 4.04
C ASP A 285 32.75 7.47 4.31
N HIS A 286 33.72 8.05 3.60
CA HIS A 286 34.06 9.47 3.66
C HIS A 286 32.92 10.41 3.19
N LEU A 287 31.96 9.95 2.38
CA LEU A 287 30.81 10.76 1.97
C LEU A 287 29.93 11.14 3.17
N LEU A 288 29.83 10.26 4.17
CA LEU A 288 29.10 10.52 5.41
C LEU A 288 29.62 11.75 6.19
N MET A 289 30.85 12.20 5.91
CA MET A 289 31.45 13.37 6.56
C MET A 289 31.19 14.69 5.80
N ILE A 290 30.62 14.62 4.59
CA ILE A 290 30.49 15.78 3.68
C ILE A 290 29.09 15.99 3.08
N ALA A 291 28.19 15.01 3.17
CA ALA A 291 26.83 15.08 2.63
C ALA A 291 25.76 14.76 3.70
N ASP A 292 24.59 15.41 3.61
CA ASP A 292 23.46 15.21 4.52
C ASP A 292 22.45 14.14 4.04
N SER A 293 22.38 13.89 2.73
CA SER A 293 21.62 12.80 2.13
C SER A 293 22.49 12.06 1.13
N ILE A 294 22.55 10.74 1.24
CA ILE A 294 23.34 9.87 0.37
C ILE A 294 22.47 8.71 -0.10
N ASP A 295 22.23 8.62 -1.40
CA ASP A 295 21.63 7.43 -2.02
C ASP A 295 22.71 6.54 -2.64
N LEU A 296 22.74 5.29 -2.21
CA LEU A 296 23.63 4.23 -2.69
C LEU A 296 22.81 2.98 -3.06
N SER A 297 21.50 3.12 -3.29
CA SER A 297 20.61 2.01 -3.65
C SER A 297 21.01 1.36 -4.97
N HIS A 298 20.57 0.12 -5.20
CA HIS A 298 20.83 -0.65 -6.43
C HIS A 298 22.30 -0.68 -6.86
N ASN A 299 23.20 -0.85 -5.89
CA ASN A 299 24.64 -1.03 -6.08
C ASN A 299 25.08 -2.46 -5.70
N ARG A 300 26.39 -2.71 -5.63
CA ARG A 300 26.99 -4.03 -5.32
C ARG A 300 27.68 -4.06 -3.94
N ILE A 301 27.26 -3.20 -3.02
CA ILE A 301 27.86 -3.06 -1.69
C ILE A 301 27.47 -4.28 -0.84
N LYS A 302 28.48 -5.01 -0.35
CA LYS A 302 28.28 -6.16 0.55
C LYS A 302 28.46 -5.81 2.03
N VAL A 303 29.30 -4.82 2.33
CA VAL A 303 29.69 -4.48 3.70
C VAL A 303 29.75 -2.97 3.87
N VAL A 304 29.07 -2.45 4.89
CA VAL A 304 29.15 -1.04 5.32
C VAL A 304 30.36 -0.87 6.27
N SER A 305 30.98 0.31 6.29
CA SER A 305 32.19 0.52 7.13
C SER A 305 31.83 0.95 8.55
N GLY A 306 31.87 0.00 9.49
CA GLY A 306 31.62 0.24 10.92
C GLY A 306 32.64 1.14 11.64
N THR A 307 33.74 1.56 11.00
CA THR A 307 34.74 2.47 11.59
C THR A 307 34.40 3.94 11.38
N ALA A 308 33.73 4.27 10.27
CA ALA A 308 33.21 5.62 10.01
C ALA A 308 31.92 5.89 10.78
N MET A 309 31.01 4.90 10.84
CA MET A 309 29.77 4.97 11.60
C MET A 309 29.97 5.32 13.08
N LYS A 310 31.09 4.90 13.70
CA LYS A 310 31.46 5.22 15.09
C LYS A 310 31.92 6.66 15.34
N LYS A 311 32.05 7.48 14.29
CA LYS A 311 32.54 8.87 14.37
C LYS A 311 31.51 9.91 13.92
N LEU A 312 30.32 9.46 13.52
CA LEU A 312 29.20 10.34 13.18
C LEU A 312 28.56 10.92 14.44
N ASP A 313 27.93 12.09 14.28
CA ASP A 313 27.13 12.73 15.31
C ASP A 313 25.70 12.15 15.32
N TRP A 314 25.22 11.80 16.51
CA TRP A 314 24.13 10.84 16.75
C TRP A 314 22.76 11.52 16.59
N ASP A 315 22.73 12.84 16.69
CA ASP A 315 21.57 13.73 16.53
C ASP A 315 21.40 14.30 15.12
N SER A 316 22.28 13.94 14.17
CA SER A 316 22.16 14.37 12.78
C SER A 316 20.93 13.76 12.08
N ASN A 317 20.20 14.59 11.33
CA ASN A 317 19.09 14.15 10.45
C ASN A 317 19.59 13.56 9.11
N GLN A 318 20.79 12.95 9.13
CA GLN A 318 21.44 12.44 7.92
C GLN A 318 20.66 11.25 7.33
N ARG A 319 20.52 11.23 6.01
CA ARG A 319 19.83 10.17 5.27
C ARG A 319 20.83 9.30 4.52
N LEU A 320 20.62 7.99 4.58
CA LEU A 320 21.41 6.99 3.87
C LEU A 320 20.48 5.92 3.31
N LEU A 321 20.42 5.81 1.99
CA LEU A 321 19.61 4.81 1.29
C LEU A 321 20.53 3.72 0.73
N LEU A 322 20.19 2.46 1.04
CA LEU A 322 21.03 1.29 0.73
C LEU A 322 20.23 0.13 0.10
N ALA A 323 18.95 0.35 -0.21
CA ALA A 323 18.04 -0.64 -0.79
C ALA A 323 18.62 -1.29 -2.07
N GLY A 324 18.25 -2.55 -2.35
CA GLY A 324 18.72 -3.24 -3.56
C GLY A 324 20.22 -3.56 -3.62
N ASN A 325 20.96 -3.44 -2.51
CA ASN A 325 22.35 -3.91 -2.40
C ASN A 325 22.42 -5.34 -1.83
N PRO A 326 23.39 -6.17 -2.24
CA PRO A 326 23.62 -7.52 -1.71
C PRO A 326 24.33 -7.49 -0.34
N LEU A 327 23.72 -6.82 0.64
CA LEU A 327 24.31 -6.54 1.96
C LEU A 327 24.42 -7.81 2.81
N VAL A 328 25.64 -8.07 3.27
CA VAL A 328 25.98 -9.17 4.19
C VAL A 328 26.19 -8.64 5.61
N PHE A 329 26.75 -7.43 5.78
CA PHE A 329 27.02 -6.86 7.11
C PHE A 329 27.09 -5.31 7.11
N PRO A 330 26.21 -4.61 7.84
CA PRO A 330 25.02 -5.13 8.49
C PRO A 330 23.99 -5.52 7.41
N PRO A 331 23.07 -6.46 7.68
CA PRO A 331 22.05 -6.83 6.70
C PRO A 331 21.05 -5.70 6.37
N LEU A 332 20.23 -5.93 5.33
CA LEU A 332 19.42 -4.90 4.69
C LEU A 332 18.35 -4.31 5.63
N ASP A 333 17.68 -5.12 6.44
CA ASP A 333 16.71 -4.72 7.47
C ASP A 333 17.29 -3.69 8.46
N VAL A 334 18.55 -3.86 8.86
CA VAL A 334 19.29 -2.90 9.70
C VAL A 334 19.43 -1.56 9.01
N CYS A 335 19.69 -1.59 7.70
CA CYS A 335 19.95 -0.42 6.89
C CYS A 335 18.67 0.35 6.58
N GLU A 336 17.56 -0.34 6.33
CA GLU A 336 16.23 0.24 6.16
C GLU A 336 15.73 0.93 7.44
N CYS A 337 16.14 0.43 8.62
CA CYS A 337 15.93 1.12 9.90
C CYS A 337 16.83 2.36 10.11
N GLY A 338 17.65 2.74 9.12
CA GLY A 338 18.43 3.97 9.07
C GLY A 338 19.76 3.97 9.84
N ILE A 339 20.52 5.07 9.72
CA ILE A 339 21.90 5.20 10.21
C ILE A 339 22.03 4.87 11.70
N ARG A 340 21.11 5.33 12.55
CA ARG A 340 21.13 5.05 14.00
C ARG A 340 21.11 3.55 14.30
N SER A 341 20.32 2.79 13.56
CA SER A 341 20.17 1.34 13.71
C SER A 341 21.43 0.60 13.24
N ILE A 342 22.03 1.05 12.13
CA ILE A 342 23.36 0.60 11.67
C ILE A 342 24.43 0.85 12.74
N VAL A 343 24.53 2.07 13.28
CA VAL A 343 25.53 2.45 14.29
C VAL A 343 25.37 1.57 15.54
N GLN A 344 24.14 1.43 16.04
CA GLN A 344 23.84 0.63 17.23
C GLN A 344 24.21 -0.84 17.02
N PHE A 345 23.86 -1.43 15.88
CA PHE A 345 24.27 -2.80 15.51
C PHE A 345 25.80 -2.97 15.52
N TYR A 346 26.58 -1.98 15.08
CA TYR A 346 28.06 -2.00 15.17
C TYR A 346 28.65 -1.74 16.56
N VAL A 347 27.88 -1.16 17.48
CA VAL A 347 28.25 -1.04 18.89
C VAL A 347 28.04 -2.39 19.58
N GLU A 348 26.88 -3.01 19.36
CA GLU A 348 26.48 -4.29 19.97
C GLU A 348 27.27 -5.49 19.42
N SER A 349 27.57 -5.50 18.12
CA SER A 349 28.40 -6.55 17.47
C SER A 349 29.86 -6.58 17.90
N LYS A 350 30.28 -5.74 18.86
CA LYS A 350 31.56 -5.90 19.58
C LYS A 350 31.48 -6.97 20.67
N SER A 351 30.29 -7.26 21.19
CA SER A 351 30.03 -8.44 22.00
C SER A 351 30.12 -9.69 21.13
N THR A 352 30.26 -10.87 21.74
CA THR A 352 30.36 -12.15 21.02
C THR A 352 29.17 -12.34 20.07
N VAL A 353 29.44 -12.27 18.76
CA VAL A 353 28.45 -12.48 17.71
C VAL A 353 28.00 -13.94 17.74
N LYS A 354 26.70 -14.17 17.95
CA LYS A 354 26.10 -15.49 17.79
C LYS A 354 25.52 -15.62 16.37
N VAL A 355 25.09 -16.83 16.01
CA VAL A 355 24.53 -17.15 14.70
C VAL A 355 23.07 -17.49 14.90
N TYR A 356 22.20 -16.90 14.10
CA TYR A 356 20.77 -17.16 14.11
C TYR A 356 20.44 -18.52 13.51
N GLN A 357 19.59 -19.29 14.20
CA GLN A 357 19.35 -20.71 13.93
C GLN A 357 17.87 -21.12 13.97
N GLY A 358 16.96 -20.17 14.20
CA GLY A 358 15.52 -20.45 14.20
C GLY A 358 14.94 -20.41 12.79
N ILE A 359 13.95 -21.27 12.54
CA ILE A 359 13.08 -21.19 11.37
C ILE A 359 11.64 -21.55 11.77
N LYS A 360 10.69 -20.70 11.37
CA LYS A 360 9.26 -21.01 11.48
C LYS A 360 8.83 -21.99 10.39
N VAL A 361 8.21 -23.09 10.82
CA VAL A 361 7.69 -24.16 9.96
C VAL A 361 6.18 -24.30 10.19
N LEU A 362 5.41 -24.38 9.12
CA LEU A 362 3.95 -24.48 9.15
C LEU A 362 3.49 -25.81 8.53
N MET A 363 2.79 -26.64 9.30
CA MET A 363 2.20 -27.87 8.80
C MET A 363 0.82 -27.59 8.20
N LEU A 364 0.61 -28.00 6.95
CA LEU A 364 -0.69 -27.92 6.27
C LEU A 364 -1.09 -29.28 5.70
N GLY A 365 -2.39 -29.49 5.52
CA GLY A 365 -2.96 -30.73 5.01
C GLY A 365 -4.31 -31.05 5.63
N CYS A 366 -5.13 -31.83 4.94
CA CYS A 366 -6.46 -32.24 5.40
C CYS A 366 -6.46 -32.96 6.76
N SER A 367 -7.62 -33.08 7.39
CA SER A 367 -7.82 -34.05 8.47
C SER A 367 -7.45 -35.47 8.00
N GLY A 368 -6.87 -36.28 8.88
CA GLY A 368 -6.33 -37.61 8.53
C GLY A 368 -5.00 -37.62 7.75
N ALA A 369 -4.45 -36.47 7.33
CA ALA A 369 -3.18 -36.42 6.57
C ALA A 369 -1.91 -36.86 7.34
N GLY A 370 -2.02 -37.31 8.59
CA GLY A 370 -0.91 -37.77 9.42
C GLY A 370 -0.02 -36.65 10.03
N LYS A 371 -0.50 -35.40 10.05
CA LYS A 371 0.23 -34.23 10.57
C LYS A 371 0.74 -34.43 11.99
N THR A 372 -0.18 -34.60 12.94
CA THR A 372 0.11 -34.64 14.38
C THR A 372 0.98 -35.85 14.74
N SER A 373 0.69 -37.04 14.18
CA SER A 373 1.56 -38.22 14.28
C SER A 373 2.98 -37.95 13.79
N LEU A 374 3.14 -37.24 12.66
CA LEU A 374 4.46 -36.87 12.14
C LEU A 374 5.15 -35.85 13.07
N VAL A 375 4.48 -34.78 13.49
CA VAL A 375 5.08 -33.76 14.39
C VAL A 375 5.51 -34.37 15.72
N GLN A 376 4.66 -35.17 16.36
CA GLN A 376 5.02 -35.90 17.58
C GLN A 376 6.23 -36.83 17.33
N SER A 377 6.23 -37.57 16.22
CA SER A 377 7.36 -38.44 15.88
C SER A 377 8.68 -37.67 15.62
N LEU A 378 8.60 -36.43 15.12
CA LEU A 378 9.77 -35.54 14.95
C LEU A 378 10.25 -34.95 16.28
N VAL A 379 9.34 -34.62 17.20
CA VAL A 379 9.65 -34.07 18.53
C VAL A 379 10.30 -35.12 19.42
N ASP A 380 9.68 -36.31 19.53
CA ASP A 380 10.12 -37.38 20.42
C ASP A 380 11.20 -38.29 19.81
N GLN A 381 11.52 -38.09 18.53
CA GLN A 381 12.45 -38.91 17.73
C GLN A 381 12.11 -40.42 17.75
N GLN A 382 10.84 -40.75 18.00
CA GLN A 382 10.31 -42.10 18.14
C GLN A 382 8.94 -42.19 17.47
N SER A 383 8.54 -43.39 17.04
CA SER A 383 7.23 -43.60 16.41
C SER A 383 6.08 -43.24 17.36
N ARG A 384 5.27 -42.25 16.98
CA ARG A 384 4.00 -41.93 17.64
C ARG A 384 2.89 -41.82 16.59
N LEU A 385 1.78 -42.49 16.89
CA LEU A 385 0.55 -42.47 16.09
C LEU A 385 -0.57 -41.99 17.00
N THR A 386 -1.26 -40.92 16.61
CA THR A 386 -2.50 -40.48 17.28
C THR A 386 -3.66 -41.39 16.88
N GLU A 387 -4.59 -41.66 17.80
CA GLU A 387 -5.84 -42.34 17.45
C GLU A 387 -6.75 -41.43 16.61
N ASP A 388 -7.62 -42.00 15.76
CA ASP A 388 -8.49 -41.23 14.85
C ASP A 388 -9.45 -40.26 15.58
N ALA A 389 -9.69 -40.49 16.88
CA ALA A 389 -10.49 -39.62 17.74
C ALA A 389 -9.72 -38.38 18.26
N GLU A 390 -8.38 -38.38 18.21
CA GLU A 390 -7.50 -37.32 18.73
C GLU A 390 -6.99 -36.37 17.64
N GLY A 391 -7.78 -36.12 16.59
CA GLY A 391 -7.43 -35.17 15.54
C GLY A 391 -7.18 -33.76 16.09
N SER A 392 -6.13 -33.08 15.59
CA SER A 392 -5.70 -31.77 16.09
C SER A 392 -6.83 -30.73 16.11
N ALA A 393 -7.28 -30.42 17.32
CA ALA A 393 -8.30 -29.42 17.58
C ALA A 393 -7.63 -28.06 17.84
N GLY A 394 -7.35 -27.27 16.81
CA GLY A 394 -6.73 -25.95 16.94
C GLY A 394 -5.35 -25.85 16.29
N ILE A 395 -4.44 -25.15 16.97
CA ILE A 395 -3.09 -24.91 16.46
C ILE A 395 -2.10 -25.08 17.61
N ASP A 396 -1.26 -26.10 17.50
CA ASP A 396 -0.26 -26.46 18.50
C ASP A 396 1.14 -26.09 17.99
N ILE A 397 2.04 -25.67 18.89
CA ILE A 397 3.39 -25.19 18.53
C ILE A 397 4.42 -26.08 19.24
N HIS A 398 5.33 -26.65 18.45
CA HIS A 398 6.34 -27.59 18.89
C HIS A 398 7.74 -27.10 18.50
N GLU A 399 8.71 -27.20 19.42
CA GLU A 399 10.12 -26.87 19.16
C GLU A 399 10.89 -28.16 18.86
N VAL A 400 11.57 -28.22 17.71
CA VAL A 400 12.38 -29.38 17.28
C VAL A 400 13.79 -28.93 16.93
N VAL A 401 14.81 -29.69 17.33
CA VAL A 401 16.21 -29.38 17.02
C VAL A 401 16.77 -30.40 16.02
N ILE A 402 17.28 -29.90 14.89
CA ILE A 402 18.10 -30.69 13.96
C ILE A 402 19.57 -30.50 14.34
N GLU A 403 20.30 -31.60 14.56
CA GLU A 403 21.73 -31.55 14.85
C GLU A 403 22.58 -31.13 13.64
N GLY A 404 23.78 -30.62 13.93
CA GLY A 404 24.74 -30.17 12.92
C GLY A 404 25.56 -31.33 12.35
N ASP A 405 25.79 -31.33 11.03
CA ASP A 405 26.76 -32.21 10.35
C ASP A 405 27.89 -31.34 9.74
N ASP A 406 28.81 -31.92 8.97
CA ASP A 406 29.88 -31.20 8.25
C ASP A 406 29.42 -29.96 7.45
N GLN A 407 28.15 -29.89 7.02
CA GLN A 407 27.57 -28.72 6.33
C GLN A 407 26.98 -27.65 7.27
N LEU A 408 26.58 -28.01 8.50
CA LEU A 408 26.07 -27.09 9.53
C LEU A 408 26.93 -27.24 10.79
N THR A 409 27.86 -26.31 11.00
CA THR A 409 28.77 -26.30 12.17
C THR A 409 28.08 -26.17 13.54
N LYS A 410 26.74 -26.05 13.57
CA LYS A 410 25.88 -25.85 14.74
C LYS A 410 24.46 -26.34 14.43
N PRO A 411 23.62 -26.68 15.43
CA PRO A 411 22.25 -27.13 15.22
C PRO A 411 21.31 -26.05 14.64
N LEU A 412 20.18 -26.49 14.08
CA LEU A 412 19.07 -25.67 13.59
C LEU A 412 17.83 -25.91 14.49
N GLN A 413 17.11 -24.84 14.86
CA GLN A 413 15.89 -24.89 15.67
C GLN A 413 14.67 -24.66 14.78
N LEU A 414 13.69 -25.56 14.83
CA LEU A 414 12.42 -25.46 14.11
C LEU A 414 11.30 -25.13 15.11
N SER A 415 10.58 -24.04 14.88
CA SER A 415 9.27 -23.81 15.50
C SER A 415 8.21 -24.37 14.55
N ILE A 416 7.69 -25.57 14.83
CA ILE A 416 6.69 -26.27 14.00
C ILE A 416 5.29 -25.94 14.52
N TRP A 417 4.47 -25.37 13.66
CA TRP A 417 3.08 -25.01 13.94
C TRP A 417 2.15 -26.04 13.27
N ASP A 418 1.54 -26.93 14.06
CA ASP A 418 0.55 -27.90 13.56
C ASP A 418 -0.82 -27.24 13.43
N LEU A 419 -1.23 -26.92 12.20
CA LEU A 419 -2.55 -26.33 11.94
C LEU A 419 -3.61 -27.42 11.78
N ALA A 420 -4.74 -27.30 12.48
CA ALA A 420 -5.91 -28.15 12.28
C ALA A 420 -6.31 -28.23 10.79
N GLY A 421 -6.42 -29.47 10.29
CA GLY A 421 -6.80 -29.76 8.91
C GLY A 421 -8.30 -29.84 8.67
N ALA A 422 -9.12 -29.53 9.68
CA ALA A 422 -10.58 -29.51 9.61
C ALA A 422 -11.10 -28.20 9.01
N ASP A 423 -12.23 -28.26 8.30
CA ASP A 423 -12.74 -27.14 7.51
C ASP A 423 -13.12 -25.93 8.36
N GLU A 424 -13.57 -26.17 9.59
CA GLU A 424 -13.95 -25.16 10.57
C GLU A 424 -12.78 -24.25 10.96
N PHE A 425 -11.54 -24.74 10.87
CA PHE A 425 -10.33 -23.98 11.19
C PHE A 425 -9.74 -23.24 9.98
N SER A 426 -10.31 -23.39 8.78
CA SER A 426 -9.80 -22.70 7.59
C SER A 426 -9.83 -21.17 7.70
N TYR A 427 -10.79 -20.58 8.44
CA TYR A 427 -10.77 -19.14 8.73
C TYR A 427 -9.62 -18.73 9.69
N PRO A 428 -9.51 -19.25 10.94
CA PRO A 428 -8.43 -18.86 11.84
C PRO A 428 -7.03 -19.19 11.28
N ASN A 429 -6.85 -20.30 10.56
CA ASN A 429 -5.58 -20.66 9.92
C ASN A 429 -5.08 -19.55 8.97
N CYS A 430 -5.97 -18.83 8.28
CA CYS A 430 -5.62 -17.75 7.35
C CYS A 430 -4.84 -16.57 7.99
N ILE A 431 -4.85 -16.44 9.32
CA ILE A 431 -4.06 -15.42 10.03
C ILE A 431 -2.57 -15.76 9.96
N PHE A 432 -2.23 -17.04 10.11
CA PHE A 432 -0.86 -17.52 10.22
C PHE A 432 -0.18 -17.69 8.86
N LEU A 433 -0.97 -17.81 7.78
CA LEU A 433 -0.50 -17.83 6.37
C LEU A 433 0.08 -16.50 5.88
N GLN A 434 0.01 -15.41 6.66
CA GLN A 434 0.48 -14.10 6.24
C GLN A 434 2.00 -13.90 6.40
N GLN A 435 2.67 -14.74 7.19
CA GLN A 435 4.09 -14.59 7.50
C GLN A 435 4.99 -15.45 6.59
N PRO A 436 6.20 -14.97 6.22
CA PRO A 436 7.17 -15.79 5.49
C PRO A 436 7.62 -16.97 6.36
N CYS A 437 7.41 -18.20 5.89
CA CYS A 437 7.74 -19.42 6.62
C CYS A 437 7.95 -20.60 5.66
N LEU A 438 8.55 -21.68 6.16
CA LEU A 438 8.60 -22.97 5.45
C LEU A 438 7.27 -23.70 5.66
N VAL A 439 6.62 -24.12 4.59
CA VAL A 439 5.32 -24.81 4.61
C VAL A 439 5.52 -26.28 4.27
N LEU A 440 5.22 -27.17 5.22
CA LEU A 440 5.18 -28.61 5.02
C LEU A 440 3.76 -28.99 4.56
N MET A 441 3.61 -29.26 3.26
CA MET A 441 2.33 -29.62 2.65
C MET A 441 2.12 -31.14 2.74
N THR A 442 1.46 -31.57 3.81
CA THR A 442 1.22 -32.99 4.11
C THR A 442 -0.04 -33.55 3.45
N PHE A 443 0.05 -34.79 2.99
CA PHE A 443 -1.10 -35.56 2.50
C PHE A 443 -0.88 -37.06 2.74
N ASN A 444 -1.97 -37.82 2.92
CA ASN A 444 -1.89 -39.28 3.02
C ASN A 444 -1.60 -39.88 1.62
N MET A 445 -0.47 -40.57 1.46
CA MET A 445 -0.13 -41.23 0.19
C MET A 445 -1.02 -42.44 -0.12
N ALA A 446 -1.55 -43.12 0.91
CA ALA A 446 -2.34 -44.34 0.73
C ALA A 446 -3.71 -44.04 0.11
N ASP A 447 -4.33 -42.93 0.54
CA ASP A 447 -5.62 -42.44 0.04
C ASP A 447 -5.49 -41.61 -1.24
N TYR A 448 -4.27 -41.32 -1.72
CA TYR A 448 -4.06 -40.43 -2.86
C TYR A 448 -4.52 -41.04 -4.19
N ALA A 449 -5.37 -40.29 -4.88
CA ALA A 449 -5.78 -40.52 -6.25
C ALA A 449 -5.77 -39.21 -7.02
N GLU A 450 -5.49 -39.24 -8.32
CA GLU A 450 -5.36 -38.02 -9.13
C GLU A 450 -6.64 -37.15 -9.14
N THR A 451 -7.80 -37.75 -8.87
CA THR A 451 -9.10 -37.10 -8.73
C THR A 451 -9.28 -36.33 -7.43
N ASN A 452 -8.55 -36.67 -6.35
CA ASN A 452 -8.64 -36.02 -5.04
C ASN A 452 -7.53 -34.99 -4.75
N PHE A 453 -6.58 -34.79 -5.67
CA PHE A 453 -5.51 -33.78 -5.58
C PHE A 453 -6.01 -32.39 -5.17
N ASN A 454 -7.11 -31.89 -5.78
CA ASN A 454 -7.65 -30.57 -5.48
C ASN A 454 -8.16 -30.44 -4.03
N TYR A 455 -8.67 -31.53 -3.46
CA TYR A 455 -9.11 -31.59 -2.07
C TYR A 455 -7.92 -31.67 -1.11
N MET A 456 -6.98 -32.59 -1.37
CA MET A 456 -5.84 -32.85 -0.48
C MET A 456 -4.77 -31.76 -0.49
N ILE A 457 -4.51 -31.14 -1.65
CA ILE A 457 -3.36 -30.25 -1.87
C ILE A 457 -3.79 -28.94 -2.54
N GLY A 458 -4.53 -28.99 -3.66
CA GLY A 458 -4.83 -27.80 -4.49
C GLY A 458 -5.53 -26.67 -3.73
N ARG A 459 -6.50 -26.98 -2.87
CA ARG A 459 -7.18 -26.00 -2.01
C ARG A 459 -6.25 -25.31 -1.01
N TRP A 460 -5.20 -25.99 -0.54
CA TRP A 460 -4.20 -25.36 0.34
C TRP A 460 -3.26 -24.48 -0.49
N MET A 461 -2.84 -24.90 -1.68
CA MET A 461 -2.10 -24.05 -2.62
C MET A 461 -2.87 -22.76 -2.94
N ASP A 462 -4.18 -22.84 -3.24
CA ASP A 462 -5.01 -21.66 -3.51
C ASP A 462 -5.11 -20.70 -2.30
N GLN A 463 -5.08 -21.22 -1.07
CA GLN A 463 -5.04 -20.38 0.15
C GLN A 463 -3.69 -19.68 0.34
N LEU A 464 -2.58 -20.36 0.05
CA LEU A 464 -1.23 -19.80 0.11
C LEU A 464 -1.07 -18.68 -0.93
N LEU A 465 -1.37 -18.99 -2.20
CA LEU A 465 -1.29 -18.06 -3.33
C LEU A 465 -2.20 -16.84 -3.13
N ALA A 466 -3.42 -17.01 -2.60
CA ALA A 466 -4.31 -15.87 -2.31
C ALA A 466 -3.75 -14.89 -1.26
N ARG A 467 -2.76 -15.30 -0.44
CA ARG A 467 -2.20 -14.49 0.66
C ARG A 467 -0.84 -13.89 0.33
N ASN A 468 0.12 -14.72 -0.05
CA ASN A 468 1.50 -14.32 -0.23
C ASN A 468 2.21 -15.27 -1.20
N ASN A 469 2.79 -14.74 -2.28
CA ASN A 469 3.52 -15.58 -3.24
C ASN A 469 4.94 -15.94 -2.77
N LYS A 470 5.50 -15.25 -1.76
CA LYS A 470 6.84 -15.53 -1.19
C LYS A 470 6.80 -16.68 -0.17
N LEU A 471 6.17 -17.78 -0.55
CA LEU A 471 6.04 -18.97 0.29
C LEU A 471 6.88 -20.13 -0.24
N VAL A 472 7.38 -20.90 0.72
CA VAL A 472 8.38 -21.95 0.48
C VAL A 472 7.71 -23.27 0.85
N VAL A 473 7.46 -24.14 -0.14
CA VAL A 473 6.58 -25.31 0.03
C VAL A 473 7.36 -26.60 -0.18
N LEU A 474 7.40 -27.44 0.85
CA LEU A 474 7.93 -28.80 0.80
C LEU A 474 6.75 -29.79 0.85
N PRO A 475 6.43 -30.49 -0.25
CA PRO A 475 5.40 -31.51 -0.25
C PRO A 475 5.86 -32.79 0.45
N VAL A 476 5.08 -33.27 1.41
CA VAL A 476 5.39 -34.41 2.28
C VAL A 476 4.27 -35.44 2.20
N GLY A 477 4.58 -36.62 1.66
CA GLY A 477 3.63 -37.72 1.60
C GLY A 477 3.74 -38.60 2.84
N THR A 478 2.69 -38.69 3.66
CA THR A 478 2.65 -39.54 4.86
C THR A 478 2.12 -40.95 4.57
N HIS A 479 2.22 -41.85 5.57
CA HIS A 479 1.79 -43.25 5.48
C HIS A 479 2.51 -44.07 4.40
N ALA A 480 3.76 -43.71 4.08
CA ALA A 480 4.56 -44.39 3.06
C ALA A 480 4.68 -45.91 3.31
N ASP A 481 4.66 -46.36 4.57
CA ASP A 481 4.71 -47.77 4.99
C ASP A 481 3.55 -48.63 4.45
N LEU A 482 2.43 -48.02 4.05
CA LEU A 482 1.30 -48.72 3.45
C LEU A 482 1.44 -48.92 1.93
N LEU A 483 2.48 -48.36 1.29
CA LEU A 483 2.69 -48.38 -0.15
C LEU A 483 3.94 -49.17 -0.56
N SER A 484 3.86 -49.89 -1.68
CA SER A 484 5.04 -50.42 -2.37
C SER A 484 5.88 -49.31 -3.00
N GLU A 485 7.19 -49.53 -3.13
CA GLU A 485 8.14 -48.53 -3.65
C GLU A 485 7.75 -47.98 -5.03
N ALA A 486 7.26 -48.84 -5.93
CA ALA A 486 6.77 -48.44 -7.24
C ALA A 486 5.53 -47.51 -7.16
N ARG A 487 4.60 -47.79 -6.23
CA ARG A 487 3.43 -46.93 -6.01
C ARG A 487 3.83 -45.61 -5.35
N ARG A 488 4.76 -45.60 -4.39
CA ARG A 488 5.31 -44.37 -3.79
C ARG A 488 5.89 -43.44 -4.86
N LYS A 489 6.77 -43.96 -5.73
CA LYS A 489 7.38 -43.21 -6.84
C LYS A 489 6.32 -42.65 -7.81
N SER A 490 5.30 -43.44 -8.15
CA SER A 490 4.17 -43.00 -8.98
C SER A 490 3.35 -41.87 -8.34
N VAL A 491 3.07 -41.96 -7.04
CA VAL A 491 2.34 -40.92 -6.29
C VAL A 491 3.15 -39.63 -6.19
N CYS A 492 4.44 -39.71 -5.82
CA CYS A 492 5.33 -38.53 -5.76
C CYS A 492 5.41 -37.81 -7.12
N TRP A 493 5.54 -38.55 -8.22
CA TRP A 493 5.56 -37.96 -9.56
C TRP A 493 4.23 -37.29 -9.94
N SER A 494 3.10 -37.96 -9.68
CA SER A 494 1.76 -37.43 -9.95
C SER A 494 1.49 -36.14 -9.18
N VAL A 495 1.81 -36.10 -7.88
CA VAL A 495 1.67 -34.91 -7.03
C VAL A 495 2.57 -33.78 -7.52
N ARG A 496 3.86 -34.04 -7.80
CA ARG A 496 4.77 -33.02 -8.34
C ARG A 496 4.22 -32.42 -9.64
N SER A 497 3.83 -33.28 -10.58
CA SER A 497 3.27 -32.88 -11.88
C SER A 497 2.05 -31.97 -11.72
N LYS A 498 1.08 -32.37 -10.88
CA LYS A 498 -0.13 -31.56 -10.62
C LYS A 498 0.13 -30.28 -9.84
N MET A 499 1.13 -30.23 -8.95
CA MET A 499 1.53 -28.99 -8.30
C MET A 499 2.12 -27.98 -9.31
N CYS A 500 2.98 -28.44 -10.22
CA CYS A 500 3.48 -27.62 -11.33
C CYS A 500 2.32 -27.15 -12.22
N GLU A 501 1.43 -28.05 -12.65
CA GLU A 501 0.26 -27.72 -13.47
C GLU A 501 -0.65 -26.68 -12.79
N HIS A 502 -0.93 -26.82 -11.49
CA HIS A 502 -1.76 -25.90 -10.71
C HIS A 502 -1.16 -24.48 -10.62
N LEU A 503 0.17 -24.38 -10.57
CA LEU A 503 0.93 -23.12 -10.58
C LEU A 503 0.96 -22.49 -11.98
N GLU A 504 1.26 -23.29 -13.02
CA GLU A 504 1.21 -22.84 -14.41
C GLU A 504 -0.19 -22.33 -14.78
N GLN A 505 -1.25 -23.03 -14.38
CA GLN A 505 -2.63 -22.58 -14.53
C GLN A 505 -2.91 -21.28 -13.76
N HIS A 506 -2.31 -21.07 -12.59
CA HIS A 506 -2.45 -19.81 -11.84
C HIS A 506 -1.78 -18.63 -12.57
N LEU A 507 -0.52 -18.80 -12.98
CA LEU A 507 0.24 -17.80 -13.72
C LEU A 507 -0.41 -17.49 -15.08
N ALA A 508 -0.85 -18.51 -15.81
CA ALA A 508 -1.56 -18.37 -17.08
C ALA A 508 -2.90 -17.62 -16.92
N ALA A 509 -3.64 -17.86 -15.83
CA ALA A 509 -4.86 -17.12 -15.53
C ALA A 509 -4.58 -15.64 -15.21
N VAL A 510 -3.58 -15.34 -14.39
CA VAL A 510 -3.15 -13.96 -14.09
C VAL A 510 -2.71 -13.24 -15.38
N GLN A 511 -1.89 -13.89 -16.21
CA GLN A 511 -1.46 -13.36 -17.52
C GLN A 511 -2.61 -13.23 -18.53
N ALA A 512 -3.66 -14.05 -18.45
CA ALA A 512 -4.85 -13.90 -19.27
C ALA A 512 -5.66 -12.65 -18.85
N GLU A 513 -5.82 -12.40 -17.55
CA GLU A 513 -6.45 -11.18 -17.05
C GLU A 513 -5.64 -9.93 -17.40
N MET A 514 -4.31 -9.96 -17.27
CA MET A 514 -3.45 -8.86 -17.72
C MET A 514 -3.67 -8.53 -19.20
N ARG A 515 -3.67 -9.54 -20.08
CA ARG A 515 -3.92 -9.34 -21.53
C ARG A 515 -5.32 -8.80 -21.82
N LYS A 516 -6.36 -9.22 -21.08
CA LYS A 516 -7.72 -8.65 -21.18
C LYS A 516 -7.78 -7.17 -20.77
N ILE A 517 -6.90 -6.74 -19.86
CA ILE A 517 -6.78 -5.33 -19.44
C ILE A 517 -5.98 -4.53 -20.48
N GLU A 518 -4.83 -5.04 -20.92
CA GLU A 518 -3.92 -4.40 -21.88
C GLU A 518 -4.52 -4.23 -23.28
N SER A 519 -5.40 -5.15 -23.69
CA SER A 519 -6.12 -5.08 -24.97
C SER A 519 -7.23 -4.02 -25.04
N ARG A 520 -7.51 -3.30 -23.93
CA ARG A 520 -8.51 -2.23 -23.91
C ARG A 520 -7.94 -0.94 -24.51
N PRO A 521 -8.70 -0.21 -25.34
CA PRO A 521 -8.23 1.04 -25.95
C PRO A 521 -7.95 2.15 -24.92
N HIS A 522 -8.57 2.06 -23.74
CA HIS A 522 -8.34 2.95 -22.60
C HIS A 522 -8.23 2.12 -21.31
N ILE A 523 -7.15 2.34 -20.56
CA ILE A 523 -6.89 1.70 -19.26
C ILE A 523 -7.13 2.75 -18.17
N SER A 524 -8.04 2.46 -17.24
CA SER A 524 -8.31 3.30 -16.07
C SER A 524 -7.17 3.25 -15.05
N THR A 525 -7.10 4.22 -14.14
CA THR A 525 -6.22 4.18 -12.96
C THR A 525 -6.47 2.95 -12.12
N ALA A 526 -7.74 2.57 -11.89
CA ALA A 526 -8.10 1.32 -11.21
C ALA A 526 -7.56 0.07 -11.93
N LEU A 527 -7.67 0.00 -13.26
CA LEU A 527 -7.10 -1.10 -14.05
C LEU A 527 -5.56 -1.05 -14.09
N SER A 528 -4.96 0.14 -14.03
CA SER A 528 -3.49 0.33 -13.94
C SER A 528 -2.94 -0.09 -12.58
N GLU A 529 -3.65 0.18 -11.49
CA GLU A 529 -3.33 -0.31 -10.15
C GLU A 529 -3.51 -1.83 -10.05
N GLN A 530 -4.57 -2.39 -10.64
CA GLN A 530 -4.74 -3.84 -10.78
C GLN A 530 -3.61 -4.48 -11.62
N LEU A 531 -3.19 -3.84 -12.72
CA LEU A 531 -2.07 -4.30 -13.53
C LEU A 531 -0.74 -4.27 -12.77
N LYS A 532 -0.48 -3.21 -11.98
CA LYS A 532 0.69 -3.13 -11.07
C LYS A 532 0.67 -4.24 -10.01
N SER A 533 -0.51 -4.56 -9.47
CA SER A 533 -0.68 -5.68 -8.54
C SER A 533 -0.31 -7.01 -9.23
N TYR A 534 -0.84 -7.28 -10.42
CA TYR A 534 -0.51 -8.49 -11.18
C TYR A 534 0.97 -8.57 -11.58
N LEU A 535 1.60 -7.46 -12.00
CA LEU A 535 3.04 -7.39 -12.26
C LEU A 535 3.87 -7.71 -11.00
N THR A 536 3.42 -7.24 -9.83
CA THR A 536 4.06 -7.55 -8.54
C THR A 536 3.95 -9.04 -8.21
N LEU A 537 2.80 -9.67 -8.48
CA LEU A 537 2.62 -11.12 -8.31
C LEU A 537 3.50 -11.95 -9.22
N LEU A 538 3.60 -11.59 -10.50
CA LEU A 538 4.47 -12.26 -11.47
C LEU A 538 5.97 -12.06 -11.18
N SER A 539 6.33 -11.13 -10.30
CA SER A 539 7.71 -10.91 -9.85
C SER A 539 8.08 -11.68 -8.57
N ALA A 540 7.13 -12.41 -7.98
CA ALA A 540 7.30 -13.15 -6.73
C ALA A 540 6.97 -14.64 -6.96
N ASP A 541 8.01 -15.46 -7.08
CA ASP A 541 7.87 -16.90 -7.29
C ASP A 541 7.62 -17.65 -5.98
N MET A 542 6.65 -18.57 -6.00
CA MET A 542 6.44 -19.55 -4.92
C MET A 542 7.46 -20.68 -5.09
N VAL A 543 8.34 -20.87 -4.10
CA VAL A 543 9.44 -21.84 -4.18
C VAL A 543 8.97 -23.21 -3.70
N THR A 544 8.67 -24.12 -4.62
CA THR A 544 8.40 -25.53 -4.31
C THR A 544 9.69 -26.35 -4.30
N HIS A 545 9.89 -27.21 -3.32
CA HIS A 545 10.95 -28.23 -3.38
C HIS A 545 10.73 -29.19 -4.57
N ASP A 546 11.82 -29.59 -5.23
CA ASP A 546 11.79 -30.46 -6.41
C ASP A 546 11.13 -31.82 -6.13
N GLU A 547 11.44 -32.44 -4.99
CA GLU A 547 10.97 -33.79 -4.67
C GLU A 547 9.90 -33.82 -3.58
N VAL A 548 8.92 -34.71 -3.75
CA VAL A 548 7.93 -35.05 -2.72
C VAL A 548 8.54 -36.06 -1.77
N VAL A 549 8.76 -35.66 -0.53
CA VAL A 549 9.40 -36.52 0.48
C VAL A 549 8.36 -37.48 1.06
N ALA A 550 8.51 -38.77 0.78
CA ALA A 550 7.67 -39.83 1.34
C ALA A 550 8.18 -40.22 2.74
N VAL A 551 7.29 -40.20 3.75
CA VAL A 551 7.61 -40.48 5.16
C VAL A 551 6.60 -41.42 5.80
N SER A 552 7.02 -42.11 6.86
CA SER A 552 6.13 -42.83 7.77
C SER A 552 6.41 -42.45 9.22
N ALA A 553 5.38 -41.98 9.93
CA ALA A 553 5.44 -41.82 11.39
C ALA A 553 5.56 -43.18 12.11
N LYS A 554 5.05 -44.26 11.51
CA LYS A 554 5.04 -45.60 12.09
C LYS A 554 6.43 -46.26 12.09
N THR A 555 7.14 -46.20 10.97
CA THR A 555 8.46 -46.83 10.80
C THR A 555 9.64 -45.86 10.88
N LEU A 556 9.37 -44.55 10.94
CA LEU A 556 10.35 -43.45 10.81
C LEU A 556 11.11 -43.45 9.47
N GLU A 557 10.66 -44.26 8.49
CA GLU A 557 11.21 -44.26 7.14
C GLU A 557 11.01 -42.88 6.49
N GLY A 558 12.04 -42.37 5.81
CA GLY A 558 12.03 -41.07 5.12
C GLY A 558 12.22 -39.84 6.03
N VAL A 559 12.12 -39.97 7.35
CA VAL A 559 12.32 -38.85 8.30
C VAL A 559 13.72 -38.21 8.19
N PRO A 560 14.84 -38.96 8.04
CA PRO A 560 16.15 -38.35 7.79
C PRO A 560 16.21 -37.55 6.49
N SER A 561 15.54 -38.02 5.43
CA SER A 561 15.43 -37.32 4.14
C SER A 561 14.60 -36.03 4.27
N LEU A 562 13.56 -36.03 5.11
CA LEU A 562 12.78 -34.82 5.42
C LEU A 562 13.64 -33.77 6.12
N PHE A 563 14.43 -34.15 7.13
CA PHE A 563 15.37 -33.23 7.76
C PHE A 563 16.44 -32.72 6.80
N ALA A 564 16.97 -33.56 5.91
CA ALA A 564 17.91 -33.15 4.87
C ALA A 564 17.31 -32.13 3.89
N ALA A 565 16.05 -32.32 3.45
CA ALA A 565 15.32 -31.38 2.60
C ALA A 565 15.08 -30.03 3.31
N ILE A 566 14.59 -30.06 4.56
CA ILE A 566 14.39 -28.86 5.38
C ILE A 566 15.72 -28.10 5.55
N LYS A 567 16.82 -28.80 5.86
CA LYS A 567 18.17 -28.24 6.02
C LYS A 567 18.68 -27.60 4.74
N SER A 568 18.50 -28.27 3.59
CA SER A 568 18.84 -27.73 2.26
C SER A 568 18.10 -26.41 2.00
N MET A 569 16.77 -26.40 2.11
CA MET A 569 15.95 -25.21 1.88
C MET A 569 16.26 -24.07 2.87
N ALA A 570 16.42 -24.38 4.16
CA ALA A 570 16.72 -23.39 5.20
C ALA A 570 18.10 -22.74 5.04
N THR A 571 19.06 -23.41 4.39
CA THR A 571 20.40 -22.84 4.13
C THR A 571 20.49 -21.98 2.88
N ASP A 572 19.49 -22.02 1.99
CA ASP A 572 19.46 -21.15 0.82
C ASP A 572 19.16 -19.70 1.23
N LYS A 573 20.11 -18.81 0.92
CA LYS A 573 20.03 -17.38 1.23
C LYS A 573 19.10 -16.60 0.31
N ALA A 574 18.72 -17.15 -0.85
CA ALA A 574 17.68 -16.55 -1.66
C ALA A 574 16.29 -16.76 -1.02
N THR A 575 16.07 -17.95 -0.47
CA THR A 575 14.82 -18.37 0.16
C THR A 575 14.68 -17.86 1.62
N PHE A 576 15.68 -18.06 2.48
CA PHE A 576 15.67 -17.64 3.88
C PHE A 576 16.89 -16.75 4.22
N PRO A 577 16.86 -15.45 3.87
CA PRO A 577 18.02 -14.56 4.00
C PRO A 577 18.47 -14.30 5.45
N ASN A 578 17.58 -14.52 6.42
CA ASN A 578 17.88 -14.35 7.83
C ASN A 578 18.55 -15.57 8.46
N VAL A 579 18.34 -16.80 7.95
CA VAL A 579 18.90 -18.04 8.53
C VAL A 579 20.44 -18.04 8.47
N MET A 580 21.09 -18.49 9.55
CA MET A 580 22.56 -18.52 9.73
C MET A 580 23.25 -17.14 9.67
N ARG A 581 22.50 -16.05 9.88
CA ARG A 581 23.00 -14.67 10.00
C ARG A 581 23.74 -14.40 11.32
N PRO A 582 24.78 -13.55 11.34
CA PRO A 582 25.36 -13.02 12.58
C PRO A 582 24.40 -12.08 13.31
N ILE A 583 24.11 -12.36 14.58
CA ILE A 583 23.27 -11.53 15.46
C ILE A 583 24.04 -11.10 16.72
N PRO A 584 23.77 -9.90 17.28
CA PRO A 584 24.31 -9.48 18.57
C PRO A 584 23.79 -10.33 19.73
N SER A 585 24.60 -10.52 20.77
CA SER A 585 24.21 -11.26 21.98
C SER A 585 22.95 -10.69 22.66
N LEU A 586 22.84 -9.35 22.70
CA LEU A 586 21.70 -8.62 23.27
C LEU A 586 20.32 -9.06 22.74
N TRP A 587 20.24 -9.55 21.51
CA TRP A 587 18.96 -9.97 20.91
C TRP A 587 18.41 -11.21 21.62
N LEU A 588 19.30 -12.09 22.08
CA LEU A 588 18.96 -13.28 22.86
C LEU A 588 18.60 -12.91 24.30
N ASP A 589 19.26 -11.90 24.87
CA ASP A 589 18.90 -11.39 26.20
C ASP A 589 17.50 -10.74 26.19
N ILE A 590 17.13 -10.11 25.07
CA ILE A 590 15.77 -9.59 24.84
C ILE A 590 14.78 -10.73 24.55
N GLU A 591 15.16 -11.75 23.76
CA GLU A 591 14.35 -12.95 23.51
C GLU A 591 13.93 -13.63 24.82
N SER A 592 14.90 -13.98 25.67
CA SER A 592 14.61 -14.58 26.98
C SER A 592 13.78 -13.66 27.89
N TYR A 593 14.02 -12.33 27.85
CA TYR A 593 13.18 -11.39 28.60
C TYR A 593 11.72 -11.36 28.10
N VAL A 594 11.52 -11.37 26.79
CA VAL A 594 10.19 -11.34 26.17
C VAL A 594 9.45 -12.64 26.48
N GLU A 595 10.10 -13.80 26.39
CA GLU A 595 9.54 -15.09 26.82
C GLU A 595 9.16 -15.07 28.31
N GLU A 596 10.08 -14.70 29.21
CA GLU A 596 9.81 -14.58 30.67
C GLU A 596 8.63 -13.66 30.98
N ARG A 597 8.52 -12.53 30.28
CA ARG A 597 7.40 -11.60 30.44
C ARG A 597 6.09 -12.18 29.95
N GLY A 598 6.10 -12.92 28.84
CA GLY A 598 4.90 -13.59 28.30
C GLY A 598 4.22 -14.53 29.29
N TYR A 599 4.99 -15.20 30.15
CA TYR A 599 4.46 -16.07 31.21
C TYR A 599 3.93 -15.30 32.44
N GLN A 600 4.27 -14.02 32.61
CA GLN A 600 3.80 -13.17 33.72
C GLN A 600 2.52 -12.40 33.40
N MET A 601 2.02 -12.47 32.16
CA MET A 601 0.88 -11.66 31.69
C MET A 601 -0.42 -12.47 31.61
N ASP A 602 -1.50 -11.93 32.23
CA ASP A 602 -2.88 -12.42 32.06
C ASP A 602 -3.30 -12.45 30.57
N VAL A 603 -2.86 -11.45 29.80
CA VAL A 603 -3.06 -11.33 28.34
C VAL A 603 -1.67 -11.07 27.72
N PRO A 604 -1.02 -12.06 27.08
CA PRO A 604 0.36 -11.96 26.58
C PRO A 604 0.46 -11.19 25.24
N VAL A 605 -0.13 -10.00 25.20
CA VAL A 605 -0.14 -9.07 24.07
C VAL A 605 0.27 -7.70 24.57
N MET A 606 1.37 -7.15 24.04
CA MET A 606 1.85 -5.82 24.39
C MET A 606 1.67 -4.85 23.22
N ARG A 607 1.52 -3.55 23.52
CA ARG A 607 1.66 -2.51 22.50
C ARG A 607 3.14 -2.27 22.23
N TRP A 608 3.43 -1.91 20.99
CA TRP A 608 4.77 -1.54 20.53
C TRP A 608 5.43 -0.46 21.40
N SER A 609 4.66 0.57 21.80
CA SER A 609 5.12 1.65 22.68
C SER A 609 5.63 1.11 24.01
N ASP A 610 4.86 0.21 24.61
CA ASP A 610 5.03 -0.22 25.98
C ASP A 610 6.26 -1.14 26.06
N LEU A 611 6.40 -2.06 25.10
CA LEU A 611 7.60 -2.88 24.94
C LEU A 611 8.85 -2.04 24.61
N ALA A 612 8.72 -0.96 23.82
CA ALA A 612 9.84 -0.06 23.51
C ALA A 612 10.34 0.70 24.73
N ASP A 613 9.44 1.15 25.61
CA ASP A 613 9.82 1.85 26.84
C ASP A 613 10.37 0.88 27.89
N GLU A 614 9.85 -0.35 28.00
CA GLU A 614 10.44 -1.40 28.85
C GLU A 614 11.85 -1.81 28.40
N ILE A 615 12.06 -2.07 27.11
CA ILE A 615 13.38 -2.45 26.59
C ILE A 615 14.36 -1.27 26.67
N LYS A 616 13.91 -0.04 26.48
CA LYS A 616 14.71 1.16 26.78
C LYS A 616 15.12 1.23 28.26
N LEU A 617 14.21 0.91 29.18
CA LEU A 617 14.48 0.94 30.62
C LEU A 617 15.47 -0.16 31.05
N LYS A 618 15.30 -1.38 30.55
CA LYS A 618 16.11 -2.55 30.95
C LYS A 618 17.45 -2.64 30.22
N PHE A 619 17.50 -2.30 28.94
CA PHE A 619 18.66 -2.50 28.06
C PHE A 619 19.28 -1.19 27.52
N GLY A 620 18.70 -0.02 27.84
CA GLY A 620 19.24 1.29 27.47
C GLY A 620 19.03 1.72 26.01
N THR A 621 18.41 0.88 25.16
CA THR A 621 18.19 1.16 23.74
C THR A 621 16.76 0.83 23.31
N LYS A 622 16.21 1.60 22.36
CA LYS A 622 14.92 1.30 21.71
C LYS A 622 15.01 1.20 20.18
N HIS A 623 16.14 1.57 19.59
CA HIS A 623 16.29 1.65 18.13
C HIS A 623 16.37 0.27 17.47
N VAL A 624 16.83 -0.74 18.23
CA VAL A 624 16.97 -2.12 17.75
C VAL A 624 15.66 -2.90 17.86
N LEU A 625 14.64 -2.37 18.56
CA LEU A 625 13.40 -3.10 18.83
C LEU A 625 12.76 -3.68 17.57
N GLN A 626 12.68 -2.88 16.51
CA GLN A 626 12.04 -3.31 15.26
C GLN A 626 12.74 -4.52 14.64
N MET A 627 14.04 -4.59 14.79
CA MET A 627 14.87 -5.66 14.26
C MET A 627 14.74 -6.91 15.12
N VAL A 628 14.74 -6.76 16.45
CA VAL A 628 14.54 -7.89 17.39
C VAL A 628 13.13 -8.46 17.27
N VAL A 629 12.09 -7.63 17.17
CA VAL A 629 10.71 -8.10 17.01
C VAL A 629 10.48 -8.76 15.64
N GLY A 630 11.12 -8.25 14.57
CA GLY A 630 11.15 -8.93 13.27
C GLY A 630 11.81 -10.31 13.36
N TYR A 631 13.00 -10.38 13.96
CA TYR A 631 13.70 -11.63 14.27
C TYR A 631 12.83 -12.62 15.08
N LEU A 632 12.16 -12.16 16.13
CA LEU A 632 11.29 -12.99 16.97
C LEU A 632 10.03 -13.45 16.22
N ALA A 633 9.61 -12.73 15.17
CA ALA A 633 8.49 -13.11 14.32
C ALA A 633 8.90 -14.17 13.29
N ASP A 634 10.09 -14.03 12.71
CA ASP A 634 10.67 -14.98 11.74
C ASP A 634 11.02 -16.35 12.37
N THR A 635 11.35 -16.39 13.67
CA THR A 635 11.47 -17.64 14.44
C THR A 635 10.13 -18.27 14.81
N GLY A 636 9.05 -17.49 14.80
CA GLY A 636 7.77 -17.88 15.39
C GLY A 636 7.71 -17.76 16.92
N LYS A 637 8.72 -17.18 17.59
CA LYS A 637 8.69 -16.92 19.03
C LYS A 637 7.60 -15.93 19.43
N VAL A 638 7.41 -14.88 18.62
CA VAL A 638 6.27 -13.95 18.75
C VAL A 638 5.48 -13.91 17.44
N LEU A 639 4.26 -13.38 17.50
CA LEU A 639 3.45 -13.11 16.33
C LEU A 639 3.34 -11.58 16.17
N TRP A 640 3.81 -11.05 15.05
CA TRP A 640 3.78 -9.62 14.72
C TRP A 640 3.40 -9.44 13.24
N PHE A 641 2.53 -8.46 12.99
CA PHE A 641 1.97 -8.18 11.67
C PHE A 641 2.53 -6.85 11.15
N SER A 642 3.77 -6.86 10.68
CA SER A 642 4.51 -5.67 10.21
C SER A 642 3.76 -4.85 9.15
N ASP A 643 2.95 -5.52 8.34
CA ASP A 643 2.34 -4.94 7.14
C ASP A 643 0.86 -4.57 7.35
N HIS A 644 0.30 -4.92 8.51
CA HIS A 644 -1.12 -4.68 8.84
C HIS A 644 -1.30 -3.36 9.59
N THR A 645 -2.09 -2.44 9.03
CA THR A 645 -2.23 -1.04 9.49
C THR A 645 -2.58 -0.88 10.98
N THR A 646 -3.46 -1.74 11.51
CA THR A 646 -3.85 -1.76 12.93
C THR A 646 -2.97 -2.68 13.78
N LEU A 647 -2.85 -3.96 13.40
CA LEU A 647 -2.13 -5.00 14.14
C LEU A 647 -0.62 -4.76 14.29
N LYS A 648 0.04 -3.99 13.41
CA LYS A 648 1.47 -3.60 13.56
C LYS A 648 1.79 -2.98 14.93
N LYS A 649 0.80 -2.37 15.58
CA LYS A 649 0.92 -1.73 16.91
C LYS A 649 0.95 -2.72 18.08
N TYR A 650 0.65 -4.00 17.84
CA TYR A 650 0.55 -5.04 18.86
C TYR A 650 1.54 -6.17 18.58
N ILE A 651 2.16 -6.70 19.64
CA ILE A 651 3.09 -7.81 19.59
C ILE A 651 2.51 -8.91 20.48
N PHE A 652 2.28 -10.08 19.90
CA PHE A 652 1.72 -11.24 20.58
C PHE A 652 2.89 -12.08 21.08
N ILE A 653 3.20 -11.97 22.36
CA ILE A 653 4.41 -12.51 22.97
C ILE A 653 4.35 -14.03 23.08
N ARG A 654 3.16 -14.60 23.34
CA ARG A 654 2.92 -16.03 23.41
C ARG A 654 1.91 -16.43 22.34
N PRO A 655 2.34 -16.86 21.14
CA PRO A 655 1.42 -17.16 20.06
C PRO A 655 0.46 -18.31 20.33
N SER A 656 0.84 -19.29 21.17
CA SER A 656 -0.08 -20.35 21.63
C SER A 656 -1.30 -19.81 22.37
N TRP A 657 -1.20 -18.66 23.05
CA TRP A 657 -2.36 -18.08 23.74
C TRP A 657 -3.48 -17.67 22.78
N ILE A 658 -3.16 -17.12 21.60
CA ILE A 658 -4.20 -16.79 20.62
C ILE A 658 -4.77 -18.06 19.96
N THR A 659 -3.99 -19.14 19.85
CA THR A 659 -4.51 -20.40 19.31
C THR A 659 -5.46 -21.09 20.28
N ASP A 660 -5.10 -21.15 21.56
CA ASP A 660 -5.96 -21.61 22.67
C ASP A 660 -7.25 -20.79 22.77
N LEU A 661 -7.14 -19.46 22.62
CA LEU A 661 -8.27 -18.53 22.65
C LEU A 661 -9.27 -18.79 21.52
N LEU A 662 -8.77 -19.04 20.30
CA LEU A 662 -9.59 -19.28 19.12
C LEU A 662 -10.19 -20.69 19.08
N LYS A 663 -9.46 -21.71 19.54
CA LYS A 663 -9.85 -23.13 19.56
C LYS A 663 -11.35 -23.35 19.89
N PRO A 664 -11.88 -22.97 21.07
CA PRO A 664 -13.29 -23.23 21.41
C PRO A 664 -14.30 -22.43 20.57
N LEU A 665 -13.91 -21.30 19.96
CA LEU A 665 -14.79 -20.56 19.06
C LEU A 665 -15.07 -21.33 17.75
N PHE A 666 -14.22 -22.28 17.36
CA PHE A 666 -14.29 -22.95 16.05
C PHE A 666 -14.56 -24.47 16.07
N VAL A 667 -14.33 -25.21 17.18
CA VAL A 667 -14.59 -26.67 17.23
C VAL A 667 -16.09 -27.02 17.04
N PRO A 668 -16.47 -27.96 16.14
CA PRO A 668 -17.87 -28.29 15.82
C PRO A 668 -18.82 -28.49 17.00
N ASP A 669 -18.35 -29.14 18.06
CA ASP A 669 -19.08 -29.40 19.31
C ASP A 669 -18.25 -28.88 20.49
N LEU A 670 -18.84 -28.04 21.36
CA LEU A 670 -18.16 -27.55 22.55
C LEU A 670 -17.99 -28.65 23.60
N ALA A 671 -18.90 -29.63 23.70
CA ALA A 671 -18.85 -30.67 24.72
C ALA A 671 -17.69 -31.65 24.53
N THR A 672 -17.42 -32.09 23.29
CA THR A 672 -16.29 -32.98 22.96
C THR A 672 -14.96 -32.26 22.68
N SER A 673 -14.93 -30.93 22.56
CA SER A 673 -13.72 -30.13 22.28
C SER A 673 -12.59 -30.20 23.34
N CYS A 674 -12.81 -30.97 24.39
CA CYS A 674 -12.16 -30.94 25.67
C CYS A 674 -11.41 -32.26 25.89
N GLY A 675 -10.16 -32.31 25.44
CA GLY A 675 -9.28 -33.46 25.65
C GLY A 675 -9.06 -33.79 27.13
N ALA A 676 -8.60 -35.02 27.40
CA ALA A 676 -8.52 -35.63 28.73
C ALA A 676 -7.94 -34.69 29.82
N GLY A 677 -8.84 -34.06 30.59
CA GLY A 677 -8.52 -33.07 31.62
C GLY A 677 -9.48 -31.88 31.69
N PHE A 678 -10.19 -31.56 30.60
CA PHE A 678 -11.20 -30.50 30.59
C PHE A 678 -12.60 -31.02 30.97
N HIS A 679 -13.05 -30.77 32.20
CA HIS A 679 -14.46 -30.87 32.57
C HIS A 679 -15.14 -29.49 32.49
N LEU A 680 -15.77 -29.18 31.36
CA LEU A 680 -16.66 -28.01 31.23
C LEU A 680 -17.80 -28.02 32.27
N ASP A 681 -18.14 -29.21 32.79
CA ASP A 681 -19.14 -29.45 33.83
C ASP A 681 -18.89 -28.70 35.15
N ASP A 682 -17.68 -28.23 35.43
CA ASP A 682 -17.38 -27.44 36.64
C ASP A 682 -17.12 -25.95 36.35
N ASN A 683 -16.80 -25.56 35.12
CA ASN A 683 -16.52 -24.16 34.76
C ASN A 683 -17.77 -23.27 34.81
N PHE A 684 -18.96 -23.80 34.50
CA PHE A 684 -20.19 -23.04 34.69
C PHE A 684 -20.53 -22.83 36.17
N LYS A 685 -20.13 -23.77 37.04
CA LYS A 685 -20.34 -23.69 38.49
C LYS A 685 -19.44 -22.63 39.12
N SER A 686 -18.15 -22.60 38.74
CA SER A 686 -17.21 -21.57 39.20
C SER A 686 -17.57 -20.17 38.67
N ALA A 687 -18.18 -20.07 37.48
CA ALA A 687 -18.73 -18.83 36.94
C ALA A 687 -20.11 -18.42 37.52
N GLY A 688 -20.73 -19.24 38.38
CA GLY A 688 -22.04 -18.96 38.99
C GLY A 688 -23.24 -19.04 38.03
N VAL A 689 -23.11 -19.76 36.92
CA VAL A 689 -24.14 -19.89 35.86
C VAL A 689 -24.95 -21.18 36.06
N PRO A 690 -26.31 -21.15 36.08
CA PRO A 690 -27.10 -22.38 36.13
C PRO A 690 -26.96 -23.24 34.86
N LEU A 691 -26.92 -24.57 35.00
CA LEU A 691 -26.77 -25.52 33.88
C LEU A 691 -27.76 -25.27 32.73
N ALA A 692 -29.06 -25.13 33.03
CA ALA A 692 -30.09 -24.85 32.02
C ALA A 692 -29.99 -23.46 31.35
N ARG A 693 -29.16 -22.54 31.89
CA ARG A 693 -28.76 -21.31 31.18
C ARG A 693 -27.53 -21.58 30.30
N TYR A 694 -26.56 -22.34 30.80
CA TYR A 694 -25.37 -22.74 30.04
C TYR A 694 -25.73 -23.53 28.77
N GLU A 695 -26.54 -24.59 28.87
CA GLU A 695 -27.00 -25.40 27.73
C GLU A 695 -27.68 -24.56 26.64
N ARG A 696 -28.53 -23.60 27.06
CA ARG A 696 -29.19 -22.66 26.14
C ARG A 696 -28.19 -21.75 25.43
N MET A 697 -27.24 -21.16 26.16
CA MET A 697 -26.20 -20.31 25.56
C MET A 697 -25.32 -21.11 24.59
N VAL A 698 -25.04 -22.39 24.88
CA VAL A 698 -24.31 -23.27 23.96
C VAL A 698 -25.10 -23.53 22.68
N SER A 699 -26.40 -23.83 22.75
CA SER A 699 -27.24 -23.97 21.54
C SER A 699 -27.34 -22.66 20.75
N GLU A 700 -27.62 -21.53 21.40
CA GLU A 700 -27.64 -20.21 20.73
C GLU A 700 -26.29 -19.89 20.04
N PHE A 701 -25.15 -20.31 20.62
CA PHE A 701 -23.84 -20.15 20.00
C PHE A 701 -23.57 -21.12 18.84
N VAL A 702 -23.97 -22.39 18.95
CA VAL A 702 -23.74 -23.43 17.94
C VAL A 702 -24.65 -23.27 16.71
N ASP A 703 -25.90 -22.86 16.92
CA ASP A 703 -26.93 -22.79 15.88
C ASP A 703 -26.98 -21.39 15.22
N GLU A 704 -27.02 -20.32 16.02
CA GLU A 704 -27.16 -18.94 15.54
C GLU A 704 -25.82 -18.19 15.43
N GLY A 705 -24.78 -18.67 16.12
CA GLY A 705 -23.47 -17.99 16.21
C GLY A 705 -23.41 -16.89 17.27
N VAL A 706 -24.34 -16.87 18.24
CA VAL A 706 -24.44 -15.82 19.27
C VAL A 706 -23.76 -16.27 20.56
N ALA A 707 -22.62 -15.66 20.89
CA ALA A 707 -21.90 -15.88 22.13
C ALA A 707 -22.30 -14.84 23.20
N GLU A 708 -22.90 -15.28 24.31
CA GLU A 708 -23.05 -14.43 25.49
C GLU A 708 -21.71 -14.29 26.23
N ARG A 709 -21.45 -13.11 26.82
CA ARG A 709 -20.27 -12.90 27.68
C ARG A 709 -20.12 -13.92 28.80
N ASP A 710 -21.23 -14.38 29.39
CA ASP A 710 -21.17 -15.35 30.47
C ASP A 710 -20.77 -16.75 29.95
N LEU A 711 -21.13 -17.12 28.72
CA LEU A 711 -20.59 -18.30 28.03
C LEU A 711 -19.08 -18.15 27.76
N LEU A 712 -18.66 -16.99 27.24
CA LEU A 712 -17.25 -16.72 26.96
C LEU A 712 -16.37 -16.75 28.22
N ARG A 713 -16.90 -16.34 29.38
CA ARG A 713 -16.24 -16.54 30.69
C ARG A 713 -16.07 -18.02 31.02
N CYS A 714 -17.10 -18.85 30.87
CA CYS A 714 -16.99 -20.29 31.14
C CYS A 714 -15.97 -20.97 30.21
N VAL A 715 -15.95 -20.57 28.94
CA VAL A 715 -15.06 -21.12 27.90
C VAL A 715 -13.60 -20.73 28.12
N TRP A 716 -13.32 -19.47 28.46
CA TRP A 716 -11.96 -18.95 28.64
C TRP A 716 -11.49 -18.88 30.11
N ALA A 717 -12.20 -19.51 31.05
CA ALA A 717 -11.87 -19.49 32.49
C ALA A 717 -10.44 -19.99 32.83
N HIS A 718 -9.84 -20.79 31.96
CA HIS A 718 -8.47 -21.30 32.08
C HIS A 718 -7.41 -20.38 31.46
N LEU A 719 -7.79 -19.44 30.59
CA LEU A 719 -6.92 -18.46 29.93
C LEU A 719 -6.96 -17.07 30.56
N LEU A 720 -8.07 -16.74 31.24
CA LEU A 720 -8.37 -15.40 31.75
C LEU A 720 -8.83 -15.47 33.22
N PRO A 721 -8.30 -14.63 34.12
CA PRO A 721 -8.72 -14.62 35.53
C PRO A 721 -10.22 -14.33 35.69
N SER A 722 -10.95 -15.25 36.32
CA SER A 722 -12.42 -15.18 36.48
C SER A 722 -12.91 -13.99 37.31
N ASP A 723 -12.05 -13.40 38.14
CA ASP A 723 -12.31 -12.24 39.00
C ASP A 723 -12.22 -10.89 38.24
N ARG A 724 -11.66 -10.88 37.01
CA ARG A 724 -11.33 -9.64 36.28
C ARG A 724 -12.10 -9.53 34.97
N ASN A 725 -12.92 -8.47 34.86
CA ASN A 725 -13.60 -8.15 33.59
C ASN A 725 -12.68 -7.56 32.53
N LYS A 726 -11.60 -6.87 32.92
CA LYS A 726 -10.73 -6.15 32.00
C LYS A 726 -10.03 -7.08 30.97
N PRO A 727 -9.38 -8.20 31.36
CA PRO A 727 -8.79 -9.14 30.41
C PRO A 727 -9.78 -9.66 29.35
N LEU A 728 -11.02 -9.95 29.75
CA LEU A 728 -12.09 -10.38 28.84
C LEU A 728 -12.48 -9.28 27.85
N ILE A 729 -12.61 -8.03 28.30
CA ILE A 729 -12.95 -6.89 27.44
C ILE A 729 -11.81 -6.60 26.46
N ASP A 730 -10.56 -6.55 26.94
CA ASP A 730 -9.37 -6.32 26.11
C ASP A 730 -9.22 -7.42 25.04
N THR A 731 -9.51 -8.67 25.41
CA THR A 731 -9.51 -9.83 24.49
C THR A 731 -10.63 -9.76 23.45
N LEU A 732 -11.84 -9.36 23.84
CA LEU A 732 -12.96 -9.18 22.90
C LEU A 732 -12.70 -8.04 21.92
N ALA A 733 -12.15 -6.92 22.39
CA ALA A 733 -11.72 -5.82 21.53
C ALA A 733 -10.68 -6.29 20.49
N LEU A 734 -9.72 -7.11 20.91
CA LEU A 734 -8.70 -7.69 20.02
C LEU A 734 -9.30 -8.56 18.91
N LEU A 735 -10.21 -9.48 19.27
CA LEU A 735 -10.87 -10.37 18.32
C LEU A 735 -11.84 -9.66 17.36
N ILE A 736 -12.55 -8.64 17.83
CA ILE A 736 -13.58 -7.91 17.08
C ILE A 736 -12.97 -6.80 16.23
N ASP A 737 -12.19 -5.89 16.83
CA ASP A 737 -11.71 -4.69 16.15
C ASP A 737 -10.53 -4.98 15.21
N HIS A 738 -9.65 -5.92 15.58
CA HIS A 738 -8.40 -6.18 14.85
C HIS A 738 -8.44 -7.45 14.00
N PHE A 739 -8.95 -8.58 14.52
CA PHE A 739 -9.07 -9.82 13.74
C PHE A 739 -10.38 -9.97 12.96
N GLU A 740 -11.41 -9.16 13.26
CA GLU A 740 -12.71 -9.18 12.58
C GLU A 740 -13.40 -10.57 12.65
N PHE A 741 -13.32 -11.25 13.81
CA PHE A 741 -13.95 -12.56 14.04
C PHE A 741 -15.45 -12.48 14.38
N GLY A 742 -15.93 -11.34 14.87
CA GLY A 742 -17.32 -11.13 15.24
C GLY A 742 -17.63 -9.66 15.47
N TYR A 743 -18.85 -9.36 15.90
CA TYR A 743 -19.32 -8.01 16.24
C TYR A 743 -20.30 -8.05 17.42
N PHE A 744 -20.47 -6.93 18.12
CA PHE A 744 -21.47 -6.82 19.18
C PHE A 744 -22.88 -6.75 18.59
N ALA A 745 -23.78 -7.61 19.06
CA ALA A 745 -25.19 -7.57 18.68
C ALA A 745 -25.94 -6.53 19.52
N GLY A 746 -26.76 -5.70 18.88
CA GLY A 746 -27.76 -4.88 19.57
C GLY A 746 -28.90 -5.75 20.14
N GLU A 747 -29.71 -5.21 21.05
CA GLU A 747 -30.89 -5.92 21.53
C GLU A 747 -31.83 -6.29 20.36
N PRO A 748 -32.31 -7.54 20.29
CA PRO A 748 -33.27 -7.92 19.26
C PRO A 748 -34.59 -7.14 19.46
N PRO A 749 -35.26 -6.71 18.38
CA PRO A 749 -36.58 -6.10 18.48
C PRO A 749 -37.57 -7.14 19.01
N GLY A 750 -37.94 -7.02 20.29
CA GLY A 750 -38.87 -7.95 20.93
C GLY A 750 -40.25 -7.94 20.25
N PRO A 751 -41.02 -9.06 20.25
CA PRO A 751 -42.11 -9.27 19.31
C PRO A 751 -43.34 -8.35 19.42
N ASN A 752 -43.38 -7.44 20.39
CA ASN A 752 -44.56 -6.59 20.69
C ASN A 752 -44.18 -5.26 21.35
N ARG A 753 -43.53 -4.35 20.61
CA ARG A 753 -43.48 -2.91 20.96
C ARG A 753 -43.67 -2.02 19.74
N SER A 754 -44.93 -1.65 19.49
CA SER A 754 -45.25 -0.45 18.72
C SER A 754 -44.74 0.81 19.44
N PRO A 755 -44.23 1.82 18.73
CA PRO A 755 -43.66 3.03 19.35
C PRO A 755 -44.77 3.99 19.79
N ALA A 756 -45.33 3.75 20.99
CA ALA A 756 -46.18 4.73 21.66
C ALA A 756 -45.31 5.73 22.47
N PRO A 757 -45.52 7.05 22.37
CA PRO A 757 -44.73 8.04 23.09
C PRO A 757 -45.11 8.08 24.57
N SER A 758 -44.29 7.46 25.43
CA SER A 758 -44.52 7.46 26.87
C SER A 758 -44.19 8.82 27.50
N ARG A 759 -45.25 9.55 27.88
CA ARG A 759 -45.16 10.80 28.65
C ARG A 759 -44.35 10.57 29.94
N LYS A 760 -43.26 11.32 30.11
CA LYS A 760 -42.56 11.46 31.40
C LYS A 760 -43.55 11.98 32.46
N ARG A 761 -43.84 11.19 33.49
CA ARG A 761 -44.34 11.73 34.77
C ARG A 761 -43.14 12.00 35.67
N TYR A 762 -42.93 13.28 35.97
CA TYR A 762 -42.11 13.68 37.12
C TYR A 762 -42.77 13.18 38.41
N ASN A 763 -41.95 12.69 39.34
CA ASN A 763 -42.18 12.83 40.76
C ASN A 763 -40.82 13.08 41.43
N SER A 764 -40.81 13.88 42.49
CA SER A 764 -39.62 14.57 43.00
C SER A 764 -39.39 14.34 44.50
N ALA A 765 -38.12 14.45 44.92
CA ALA A 765 -37.60 14.40 46.29
C ALA A 765 -37.80 13.07 47.08
N GLY A 766 -36.89 12.62 47.95
CA GLY A 766 -35.53 13.07 48.34
C GLY A 766 -34.68 11.85 48.79
N SER A 767 -33.44 11.94 49.28
CA SER A 767 -32.74 13.09 49.87
C SER A 767 -31.21 12.91 49.92
N SER A 768 -30.49 14.03 50.07
CA SER A 768 -29.08 14.15 50.53
C SER A 768 -27.96 13.58 49.62
N ARG A 769 -26.79 14.23 49.45
CA ARG A 769 -26.20 15.41 50.12
C ARG A 769 -25.23 16.15 49.16
N SER A 770 -25.11 17.48 49.31
CA SER A 770 -23.93 18.37 49.11
C SER A 770 -22.70 17.87 48.31
N SER A 771 -21.97 18.64 47.50
CA SER A 771 -21.90 20.10 47.20
C SER A 771 -20.71 20.30 46.23
N THR A 772 -20.53 21.34 45.40
CA THR A 772 -21.26 22.59 45.10
C THR A 772 -20.82 23.06 43.69
N ALA A 773 -21.52 24.02 43.06
CA ALA A 773 -21.12 24.60 41.76
C ALA A 773 -21.14 26.14 41.78
N SER A 774 -20.16 26.75 41.13
CA SER A 774 -20.09 28.19 40.84
C SER A 774 -19.66 28.46 39.40
N THR A 775 -20.64 28.86 38.58
CA THR A 775 -20.55 29.74 37.40
C THR A 775 -19.18 30.11 36.79
N ALA A 776 -19.02 29.82 35.50
CA ALA A 776 -18.45 30.76 34.52
C ALA A 776 -18.97 30.45 33.10
N SER A 777 -19.20 31.48 32.29
CA SER A 777 -19.82 31.42 30.96
C SER A 777 -18.83 31.77 29.85
N VAL A 778 -18.84 31.05 28.71
CA VAL A 778 -18.35 31.57 27.41
C VAL A 778 -19.28 31.10 26.27
N SER A 779 -19.42 31.96 25.27
CA SER A 779 -20.32 31.85 24.12
C SER A 779 -19.78 31.04 22.93
N ALA A 780 -20.72 30.56 22.12
CA ALA A 780 -20.59 30.05 20.75
C ALA A 780 -19.31 30.36 19.94
N ALA A 781 -18.60 29.30 19.53
CA ALA A 781 -18.07 29.08 18.19
C ALA A 781 -17.66 27.59 18.03
N GLU A 782 -17.62 27.09 16.79
CA GLU A 782 -17.02 25.82 16.33
C GLU A 782 -17.67 24.48 16.77
N PHE A 783 -18.23 23.76 15.78
CA PHE A 783 -18.59 22.34 15.87
C PHE A 783 -17.36 21.46 15.52
N PRO A 784 -16.94 20.51 16.38
CA PRO A 784 -15.88 19.56 16.03
C PRO A 784 -16.45 18.26 15.44
N PHE A 785 -16.61 18.21 14.11
CA PHE A 785 -16.78 16.96 13.36
C PHE A 785 -15.42 16.26 13.15
N PHE A 786 -14.77 15.86 14.24
CA PHE A 786 -13.56 15.02 14.22
C PHE A 786 -13.52 14.13 15.47
N ILE A 787 -14.18 12.97 15.39
CA ILE A 787 -13.94 11.88 16.33
C ILE A 787 -12.73 11.08 15.80
N SER A 788 -11.62 11.16 16.53
CA SER A 788 -10.43 10.33 16.33
C SER A 788 -10.80 8.84 16.31
N PRO A 789 -10.14 7.98 15.50
CA PRO A 789 -10.30 6.53 15.55
C PRO A 789 -9.62 5.96 16.81
N SER A 790 -10.18 6.28 17.97
CA SER A 790 -9.69 5.90 19.29
C SER A 790 -10.86 5.65 20.23
N THR A 791 -11.01 4.37 20.59
CA THR A 791 -11.76 3.88 21.75
C THR A 791 -13.27 4.16 21.71
N VAL A 792 -14.05 3.14 21.32
CA VAL A 792 -15.43 3.01 21.81
C VAL A 792 -15.38 3.01 23.34
N HIS A 793 -16.14 3.87 24.01
CA HIS A 793 -16.23 3.85 25.46
C HIS A 793 -16.93 2.57 25.93
N PHE A 794 -16.14 1.57 26.31
CA PHE A 794 -16.60 0.23 26.70
C PHE A 794 -17.56 0.21 27.91
N ASP A 795 -17.64 1.29 28.69
CA ASP A 795 -18.47 1.38 29.90
C ASP A 795 -19.99 1.55 29.64
N GLN A 796 -20.43 1.78 28.39
CA GLN A 796 -21.86 2.07 28.10
C GLN A 796 -22.64 0.98 27.34
N VAL A 797 -22.02 -0.14 26.93
CA VAL A 797 -22.74 -1.24 26.26
C VAL A 797 -22.99 -2.40 27.24
N LEU A 798 -24.08 -2.27 28.00
CA LEU A 798 -24.52 -3.23 29.03
C LEU A 798 -25.13 -4.55 28.47
N THR A 799 -25.17 -4.71 27.15
CA THR A 799 -25.83 -5.83 26.45
C THR A 799 -24.81 -6.72 25.75
N SER A 800 -24.22 -7.64 26.51
CA SER A 800 -22.99 -8.35 26.11
C SER A 800 -23.23 -9.65 25.34
N ARG A 801 -23.75 -9.52 24.10
CA ARG A 801 -23.85 -10.58 23.08
C ARG A 801 -22.91 -10.27 21.90
N VAL A 802 -22.09 -11.23 21.51
CA VAL A 802 -21.18 -11.15 20.36
C VAL A 802 -21.63 -12.16 19.32
N LEU A 803 -21.79 -11.74 18.06
CA LEU A 803 -22.14 -12.63 16.97
C LEU A 803 -20.89 -12.98 16.16
N VAL A 804 -20.65 -14.28 15.96
CA VAL A 804 -19.53 -14.87 15.21
C VAL A 804 -20.05 -15.42 13.87
N PRO A 805 -19.91 -14.71 12.74
CA PRO A 805 -20.58 -15.08 11.48
C PRO A 805 -20.24 -16.47 10.95
N TRP A 806 -19.01 -16.94 11.19
CA TRP A 806 -18.56 -18.27 10.79
C TRP A 806 -19.40 -19.42 11.40
N ARG A 807 -19.93 -19.22 12.61
CA ARG A 807 -20.78 -20.21 13.30
C ARG A 807 -22.22 -20.23 12.83
N CYS A 808 -22.69 -19.20 12.13
CA CYS A 808 -24.10 -19.08 11.76
C CYS A 808 -24.51 -20.22 10.81
N ARG A 809 -25.28 -21.21 11.32
CA ARG A 809 -25.74 -22.37 10.54
C ARG A 809 -27.12 -22.15 9.91
N THR A 810 -27.81 -21.08 10.28
CA THR A 810 -29.17 -20.77 9.80
C THR A 810 -29.23 -20.59 8.29
N ALA A 811 -30.29 -21.13 7.68
CA ALA A 811 -30.64 -20.88 6.29
C ALA A 811 -31.26 -19.47 6.14
N GLN A 812 -31.29 -18.94 4.91
CA GLN A 812 -31.91 -17.63 4.66
C GLN A 812 -33.39 -17.63 5.12
N PRO A 813 -33.81 -16.70 6.01
CA PRO A 813 -35.20 -16.63 6.45
C PRO A 813 -36.17 -16.43 5.28
N ARG A 814 -37.31 -17.14 5.30
CA ARG A 814 -38.37 -16.98 4.29
C ARG A 814 -38.84 -15.53 4.20
N ASP A 815 -38.98 -14.87 5.34
CA ASP A 815 -39.38 -13.46 5.42
C ASP A 815 -38.33 -12.54 4.80
N CYS A 816 -37.02 -12.80 5.00
CA CYS A 816 -35.96 -12.04 4.33
C CYS A 816 -36.02 -12.21 2.81
N ARG A 817 -36.34 -13.42 2.31
CA ARG A 817 -36.51 -13.68 0.88
C ARG A 817 -37.76 -12.98 0.34
N GLN A 818 -38.89 -13.04 1.05
CA GLN A 818 -40.11 -12.32 0.69
C GLN A 818 -39.93 -10.80 0.75
N ILE A 819 -39.25 -10.25 1.75
CA ILE A 819 -38.90 -8.82 1.81
C ILE A 819 -38.05 -8.43 0.59
N HIS A 820 -37.05 -9.25 0.24
CA HIS A 820 -36.18 -8.99 -0.91
C HIS A 820 -36.87 -9.15 -2.27
N GLU A 821 -37.82 -10.08 -2.41
CA GLU A 821 -38.58 -10.28 -3.65
C GLU A 821 -39.75 -9.29 -3.74
N GLN A 822 -40.61 -9.20 -2.73
CA GLN A 822 -41.80 -8.33 -2.71
C GLN A 822 -41.44 -6.84 -2.67
N ARG A 823 -40.66 -6.36 -1.68
CA ARG A 823 -40.39 -4.91 -1.56
C ARG A 823 -39.58 -4.38 -2.73
N CYS A 824 -38.66 -5.18 -3.27
CA CYS A 824 -37.81 -4.74 -4.36
C CYS A 824 -38.46 -4.92 -5.75
N ALA A 825 -39.35 -5.90 -5.96
CA ALA A 825 -40.03 -6.09 -7.24
C ALA A 825 -41.33 -5.28 -7.37
N ALA A 826 -42.09 -5.08 -6.29
CA ALA A 826 -43.35 -4.33 -6.34
C ALA A 826 -43.18 -2.81 -6.53
N THR A 827 -41.97 -2.28 -6.33
CA THR A 827 -41.71 -0.83 -6.22
C THR A 827 -41.05 -0.19 -7.45
N GLY A 828 -40.73 -0.96 -8.49
CA GLY A 828 -40.10 -0.44 -9.73
C GLY A 828 -38.84 0.41 -9.53
N SER A 829 -38.21 0.32 -8.35
CA SER A 829 -37.28 1.32 -7.84
C SER A 829 -35.87 1.10 -8.35
N PRO A 830 -35.05 2.17 -8.46
CA PRO A 830 -33.64 2.04 -8.80
C PRO A 830 -32.96 1.13 -7.77
N ARG A 831 -32.17 0.18 -8.29
CA ARG A 831 -31.31 -0.68 -7.49
C ARG A 831 -29.91 -0.65 -8.08
N ILE A 832 -28.92 -0.70 -7.21
CA ILE A 832 -27.52 -0.85 -7.62
C ILE A 832 -27.01 -2.14 -7.00
N ALA A 833 -26.40 -3.00 -7.82
CA ALA A 833 -25.75 -4.22 -7.36
C ALA A 833 -24.33 -4.30 -7.93
N ALA A 834 -23.36 -4.34 -7.04
CA ALA A 834 -21.96 -4.62 -7.34
C ALA A 834 -21.65 -6.09 -7.01
N VAL A 835 -20.85 -6.73 -7.86
CA VAL A 835 -20.52 -8.15 -7.76
C VAL A 835 -19.01 -8.32 -7.90
N TYR A 836 -18.42 -8.92 -6.87
CA TYR A 836 -17.04 -9.41 -6.89
C TYR A 836 -17.09 -10.89 -7.23
N ARG A 837 -16.56 -11.25 -8.40
CA ARG A 837 -16.49 -12.64 -8.87
C ARG A 837 -15.09 -13.19 -8.61
N PHE A 838 -15.05 -14.40 -8.10
CA PHE A 838 -13.84 -15.14 -7.74
C PHE A 838 -13.77 -16.38 -8.66
N PRO A 839 -13.10 -16.30 -9.83
CA PRO A 839 -13.19 -17.34 -10.85
C PRO A 839 -12.67 -18.71 -10.39
N ARG A 840 -11.65 -18.72 -9.52
CA ARG A 840 -11.01 -19.94 -8.97
C ARG A 840 -11.49 -20.27 -7.57
N PHE A 841 -11.40 -19.29 -6.65
CA PHE A 841 -11.47 -19.56 -5.21
C PHE A 841 -11.89 -18.31 -4.42
N LEU A 842 -12.82 -18.47 -3.48
CA LEU A 842 -13.15 -17.45 -2.47
C LEU A 842 -12.42 -17.81 -1.16
N PRO A 843 -11.48 -16.98 -0.65
CA PRO A 843 -10.76 -17.29 0.57
C PRO A 843 -11.67 -17.40 1.81
N PRO A 844 -11.46 -18.42 2.66
CA PRO A 844 -12.09 -18.52 3.98
C PRO A 844 -11.93 -17.22 4.77
N GLY A 845 -13.01 -16.77 5.40
CA GLY A 845 -13.03 -15.55 6.19
C GLY A 845 -13.21 -14.26 5.40
N LEU A 846 -12.98 -14.21 4.08
CA LEU A 846 -13.15 -12.96 3.33
C LEU A 846 -14.60 -12.46 3.43
N PHE A 847 -15.55 -13.35 3.20
CA PHE A 847 -16.99 -13.03 3.26
C PHE A 847 -17.43 -12.71 4.69
N GLU A 848 -16.95 -13.48 5.66
CA GLU A 848 -17.32 -13.34 7.07
C GLU A 848 -16.78 -12.03 7.66
N ARG A 849 -15.57 -11.60 7.26
CA ARG A 849 -15.03 -10.26 7.57
C ARG A 849 -15.87 -9.15 6.97
N LEU A 850 -16.35 -9.27 5.73
CA LEU A 850 -17.27 -8.27 5.14
C LEU A 850 -18.57 -8.17 5.95
N THR A 851 -19.11 -9.29 6.42
CA THR A 851 -20.28 -9.32 7.32
C THR A 851 -19.99 -8.65 8.67
N VAL A 852 -18.81 -8.87 9.27
CA VAL A 852 -18.40 -8.13 10.48
C VAL A 852 -18.29 -6.64 10.20
N ARG A 853 -17.65 -6.24 9.09
CA ARG A 853 -17.47 -4.83 8.73
C ARG A 853 -18.78 -4.10 8.45
N ALA A 854 -19.80 -4.78 7.91
CA ALA A 854 -21.14 -4.21 7.72
C ALA A 854 -21.79 -3.73 9.03
N HIS A 855 -21.33 -4.21 10.19
CA HIS A 855 -21.80 -3.79 11.52
C HIS A 855 -20.99 -2.65 12.15
N ARG A 856 -19.94 -2.15 11.49
CA ARG A 856 -19.16 -1.03 12.03
C ARG A 856 -20.00 0.25 12.06
N PRO A 857 -20.02 1.01 13.17
CA PRO A 857 -20.82 2.23 13.30
C PRO A 857 -20.63 3.25 12.18
N GLY A 858 -19.43 3.30 11.58
CA GLY A 858 -19.09 4.21 10.48
C GLY A 858 -19.89 4.01 9.18
N PHE A 859 -20.62 2.89 9.01
CA PHE A 859 -21.50 2.68 7.86
C PHE A 859 -22.98 3.01 8.12
N GLY A 860 -23.37 3.34 9.37
CA GLY A 860 -24.77 3.66 9.70
C GLY A 860 -25.79 2.52 9.55
N LEU A 861 -25.37 1.33 9.13
CA LEU A 861 -26.22 0.17 8.88
C LEU A 861 -26.76 -0.44 10.17
N ARG A 862 -28.05 -0.76 10.18
CA ARG A 862 -28.73 -1.53 11.24
C ARG A 862 -29.13 -2.90 10.69
N PRO A 863 -28.58 -4.02 11.21
CA PRO A 863 -28.93 -5.34 10.72
C PRO A 863 -30.40 -5.68 11.00
N LEU A 864 -31.04 -6.37 10.06
CA LEU A 864 -32.36 -6.98 10.23
C LEU A 864 -32.27 -8.51 10.34
N TYR A 865 -31.49 -9.13 9.46
CA TYR A 865 -31.38 -10.59 9.35
C TYR A 865 -29.95 -10.99 8.96
N HIS A 866 -29.49 -12.11 9.50
CA HIS A 866 -28.20 -12.71 9.20
C HIS A 866 -28.36 -14.23 9.08
N TRP A 867 -27.68 -14.83 8.10
CA TRP A 867 -27.68 -16.26 7.83
C TRP A 867 -26.34 -16.68 7.19
N LYS A 868 -26.08 -17.99 7.08
CA LYS A 868 -24.80 -18.59 6.62
C LYS A 868 -24.20 -18.04 5.30
N SER A 869 -24.99 -17.38 4.46
CA SER A 869 -24.57 -16.85 3.17
C SER A 869 -24.95 -15.39 2.92
N GLY A 870 -25.36 -14.64 3.95
CA GLY A 870 -25.75 -13.25 3.75
C GLY A 870 -26.30 -12.51 4.96
N ILE A 871 -26.43 -11.20 4.77
CA ILE A 871 -26.99 -10.26 5.71
C ILE A 871 -27.93 -9.29 4.97
N CYS A 872 -29.01 -8.91 5.66
CA CYS A 872 -29.90 -7.83 5.30
C CYS A 872 -29.83 -6.75 6.38
N ALA A 873 -29.65 -5.49 6.00
CA ALA A 873 -29.58 -4.33 6.89
C ALA A 873 -30.34 -3.12 6.32
N VAL A 874 -30.61 -2.12 7.15
CA VAL A 874 -31.22 -0.83 6.76
C VAL A 874 -30.29 0.31 7.15
N HIS A 875 -30.05 1.23 6.22
CA HIS A 875 -29.53 2.56 6.54
C HIS A 875 -30.72 3.53 6.73
N PRO A 876 -30.87 4.18 7.91
CA PRO A 876 -31.86 5.24 8.06
C PRO A 876 -31.45 6.44 7.20
N SER A 877 -32.36 6.97 6.39
CA SER A 877 -32.13 8.21 5.64
C SER A 877 -32.00 9.41 6.58
N THR A 878 -31.40 10.50 6.08
CA THR A 878 -31.01 11.68 6.87
C THR A 878 -32.17 12.32 7.63
N PRO A 879 -31.94 12.85 8.84
CA PRO A 879 -32.95 13.61 9.59
C PRO A 879 -33.11 15.01 8.98
N ASP A 880 -33.93 15.14 7.94
CA ASP A 880 -34.32 16.44 7.41
C ASP A 880 -35.38 17.09 8.32
N ASN A 881 -35.17 18.38 8.64
CA ASN A 881 -36.08 19.16 9.47
C ASN A 881 -37.31 19.58 8.66
N GLY A 882 -38.30 18.69 8.53
CA GLY A 882 -39.59 18.99 7.90
C GLY A 882 -40.68 18.00 8.31
N GLU A 883 -41.83 18.52 8.74
CA GLU A 883 -42.93 17.75 9.37
C GLU A 883 -43.71 16.78 8.45
N ASN A 884 -43.16 16.41 7.27
CA ASN A 884 -43.80 15.52 6.29
C ASN A 884 -42.83 14.51 5.63
N ALA A 885 -41.88 13.95 6.40
CA ALA A 885 -40.95 12.92 5.92
C ALA A 885 -41.38 11.51 6.38
N GLU A 886 -42.27 10.86 5.63
CA GLU A 886 -42.60 9.44 5.85
C GLU A 886 -41.45 8.51 5.42
N ASN A 887 -41.05 7.61 6.33
CA ASN A 887 -40.04 6.55 6.21
C ASN A 887 -39.67 6.10 4.79
N SER A 888 -38.47 6.46 4.33
CA SER A 888 -37.81 5.84 3.16
C SER A 888 -36.34 5.54 3.45
N GLY A 889 -36.08 4.42 4.15
CA GLY A 889 -34.73 3.91 4.38
C GLY A 889 -34.12 3.27 3.13
N VAL A 890 -32.81 3.02 3.18
CA VAL A 890 -32.09 2.23 2.15
C VAL A 890 -31.85 0.83 2.68
N LEU A 891 -32.37 -0.18 1.99
CA LEU A 891 -32.07 -1.58 2.24
C LEU A 891 -30.69 -1.93 1.67
N PHE A 892 -29.90 -2.69 2.44
CA PHE A 892 -28.59 -3.19 2.08
C PHE A 892 -28.58 -4.72 2.18
N PHE A 893 -28.08 -5.38 1.14
CA PHE A 893 -27.92 -6.83 1.07
C PHE A 893 -26.48 -7.19 0.70
N LEU A 894 -25.81 -7.99 1.52
CA LEU A 894 -24.55 -8.64 1.19
C LEU A 894 -24.80 -10.15 1.14
N LYS A 895 -24.46 -10.81 0.03
CA LYS A 895 -24.77 -12.24 -0.22
C LYS A 895 -23.62 -12.96 -0.92
N ARG A 896 -23.34 -14.20 -0.50
CA ARG A 896 -22.48 -15.15 -1.23
C ARG A 896 -23.36 -16.02 -2.13
N ILE A 897 -23.13 -15.95 -3.44
CA ILE A 897 -23.87 -16.69 -4.48
C ILE A 897 -22.89 -17.49 -5.37
N ARG A 898 -23.41 -18.38 -6.22
CA ARG A 898 -22.66 -18.96 -7.34
C ARG A 898 -23.16 -18.36 -8.64
N HIS A 899 -22.24 -18.09 -9.56
CA HIS A 899 -22.55 -17.67 -10.91
C HIS A 899 -23.11 -18.84 -11.74
N HIS A 900 -24.06 -18.56 -12.63
CA HIS A 900 -24.83 -19.61 -13.29
C HIS A 900 -24.07 -20.31 -14.43
N ASP A 901 -23.20 -19.60 -15.15
CA ASP A 901 -22.59 -20.11 -16.38
C ASP A 901 -21.37 -21.00 -16.14
N ASP A 902 -20.61 -20.73 -15.07
CA ASP A 902 -19.32 -21.38 -14.78
C ASP A 902 -19.20 -21.90 -13.34
N GLY A 903 -20.22 -21.69 -12.50
CA GLY A 903 -20.22 -22.10 -11.10
C GLY A 903 -19.29 -21.30 -10.18
N SER A 904 -18.63 -20.24 -10.68
CA SER A 904 -17.72 -19.39 -9.91
C SER A 904 -18.41 -18.76 -8.70
N ILE A 905 -17.65 -18.48 -7.64
CA ILE A 905 -18.21 -17.91 -6.41
C ILE A 905 -18.25 -16.39 -6.54
N CYS A 906 -19.37 -15.78 -6.20
CA CYS A 906 -19.55 -14.33 -6.25
C CYS A 906 -20.00 -13.79 -4.88
N VAL A 907 -19.47 -12.62 -4.52
CA VAL A 907 -19.97 -11.79 -3.42
C VAL A 907 -20.74 -10.62 -4.02
N ARG A 908 -22.04 -10.59 -3.78
CA ARG A 908 -23.00 -9.61 -4.32
C ARG A 908 -23.41 -8.64 -3.23
N ILE A 909 -23.30 -7.35 -3.53
CA ILE A 909 -23.62 -6.23 -2.65
C ILE A 909 -24.69 -5.39 -3.36
N GLU A 910 -25.93 -5.44 -2.89
CA GLU A 910 -27.09 -4.76 -3.50
C GLU A 910 -27.70 -3.75 -2.53
N VAL A 911 -28.07 -2.58 -3.05
CA VAL A 911 -28.82 -1.54 -2.34
C VAL A 911 -30.08 -1.14 -3.12
N CYS A 912 -31.16 -0.87 -2.39
CA CYS A 912 -32.42 -0.37 -2.94
C CYS A 912 -33.20 0.46 -1.88
N HIS A 913 -34.18 1.25 -2.33
CA HIS A 913 -35.08 1.99 -1.44
C HIS A 913 -36.13 1.08 -0.80
N GLU A 914 -36.57 1.41 0.42
CA GLU A 914 -37.47 0.56 1.21
C GLU A 914 -38.96 0.64 0.76
N THR A 915 -39.44 1.82 0.36
CA THR A 915 -40.88 2.13 0.27
C THR A 915 -41.32 2.92 -0.96
N LYS A 916 -40.40 3.56 -1.70
CA LYS A 916 -40.72 4.67 -2.60
C LYS A 916 -40.39 4.33 -4.06
N VAL A 917 -41.41 4.33 -4.94
CA VAL A 917 -41.21 4.33 -6.41
C VAL A 917 -40.56 5.66 -6.78
N VAL A 918 -39.31 5.66 -7.26
CA VAL A 918 -38.65 6.91 -7.68
C VAL A 918 -37.95 6.78 -9.03
N GLY A 919 -37.89 7.91 -9.74
CA GLY A 919 -37.10 8.03 -10.96
C GLY A 919 -35.59 8.19 -10.68
N GLU A 920 -34.84 8.30 -11.77
CA GLU A 920 -33.37 8.29 -11.84
C GLU A 920 -32.65 9.39 -11.01
N LYS A 921 -33.38 10.35 -10.46
CA LYS A 921 -32.84 11.47 -9.68
C LYS A 921 -32.52 11.11 -8.22
N ASP A 922 -33.09 10.03 -7.69
CA ASP A 922 -32.95 9.63 -6.28
C ASP A 922 -32.01 8.40 -6.13
N ILE A 923 -31.02 8.31 -7.01
CA ILE A 923 -29.97 7.27 -6.97
C ILE A 923 -28.87 7.64 -5.95
N ASP A 924 -28.64 8.93 -5.70
CA ASP A 924 -27.56 9.42 -4.82
C ASP A 924 -27.57 8.82 -3.40
N PRO A 925 -28.72 8.66 -2.70
CA PRO A 925 -28.76 8.00 -1.38
C PRO A 925 -28.30 6.54 -1.40
N LEU A 926 -28.48 5.83 -2.52
CA LEU A 926 -28.00 4.46 -2.67
C LEU A 926 -26.47 4.43 -2.73
N TRP A 927 -25.85 5.38 -3.45
CA TRP A 927 -24.41 5.52 -3.51
C TRP A 927 -23.78 5.97 -2.18
N VAL A 928 -24.47 6.78 -1.39
CA VAL A 928 -24.01 7.17 -0.03
C VAL A 928 -23.82 5.94 0.86
N VAL A 929 -24.68 4.92 0.74
CA VAL A 929 -24.54 3.65 1.49
C VAL A 929 -23.55 2.70 0.82
N LEU A 930 -23.64 2.55 -0.50
CA LEU A 930 -22.87 1.56 -1.26
C LEU A 930 -21.38 1.92 -1.39
N LEU A 931 -21.05 3.15 -1.77
CA LEU A 931 -19.68 3.51 -2.13
C LEU A 931 -18.66 3.37 -0.98
N PRO A 932 -18.97 3.79 0.27
CA PRO A 932 -18.06 3.56 1.39
C PRO A 932 -17.81 2.06 1.63
N PHE A 933 -18.83 1.22 1.47
CA PHE A 933 -18.72 -0.23 1.66
C PHE A 933 -17.96 -0.91 0.51
N LEU A 934 -18.10 -0.44 -0.73
CA LEU A 934 -17.29 -0.93 -1.85
C LEU A 934 -15.82 -0.58 -1.68
N ARG A 935 -15.50 0.68 -1.33
CA ARG A 935 -14.11 1.08 -1.01
C ARG A 935 -13.52 0.21 0.10
N ASN A 936 -14.29 -0.04 1.16
CA ASN A 936 -13.84 -0.88 2.24
C ASN A 936 -13.69 -2.37 1.87
N THR A 937 -14.50 -2.86 0.92
CA THR A 937 -14.33 -4.19 0.32
C THR A 937 -13.02 -4.25 -0.48
N ASP A 938 -12.75 -3.23 -1.29
CA ASP A 938 -11.50 -3.12 -2.05
C ASP A 938 -10.27 -2.99 -1.12
N ASP A 939 -10.34 -2.23 -0.02
CA ASP A 939 -9.32 -2.17 1.04
C ASP A 939 -9.06 -3.54 1.70
N LEU A 940 -10.10 -4.38 1.84
CA LEU A 940 -9.94 -5.74 2.35
C LEU A 940 -9.28 -6.65 1.31
N LEU A 941 -9.70 -6.56 0.04
CA LEU A 941 -9.13 -7.33 -1.06
C LEU A 941 -7.65 -7.02 -1.30
N ALA A 942 -7.21 -5.77 -1.07
CA ALA A 942 -5.79 -5.41 -1.07
C ALA A 942 -4.93 -6.20 -0.04
N THR A 943 -5.54 -6.84 0.97
CA THR A 943 -4.85 -7.76 1.91
C THR A 943 -4.71 -9.21 1.40
N PHE A 944 -5.12 -9.46 0.16
CA PHE A 944 -5.04 -10.75 -0.54
C PHE A 944 -4.35 -10.54 -1.88
N GLN A 945 -3.04 -10.26 -1.85
CA GLN A 945 -2.32 -9.77 -3.03
C GLN A 945 -2.46 -10.71 -4.23
N GLY A 946 -2.35 -12.03 -4.03
CA GLY A 946 -2.42 -13.05 -5.09
C GLY A 946 -3.83 -13.51 -5.49
N LEU A 947 -4.88 -12.87 -4.97
CA LEU A 947 -6.25 -13.24 -5.27
C LEU A 947 -6.75 -12.56 -6.56
N SER A 948 -7.05 -13.37 -7.58
CA SER A 948 -7.75 -12.87 -8.77
C SER A 948 -9.24 -12.60 -8.47
N VAL A 949 -9.67 -11.36 -8.65
CA VAL A 949 -11.04 -10.91 -8.45
C VAL A 949 -11.49 -10.05 -9.63
N GLU A 950 -12.59 -10.45 -10.27
CA GLU A 950 -13.26 -9.66 -11.30
C GLU A 950 -14.34 -8.78 -10.65
N ARG A 951 -14.49 -7.55 -11.13
CA ARG A 951 -15.32 -6.49 -10.54
C ARG A 951 -16.43 -6.09 -11.50
N PHE A 952 -17.69 -6.37 -11.20
CA PHE A 952 -18.83 -6.05 -12.09
C PHE A 952 -19.92 -5.21 -11.41
N MET A 953 -20.52 -4.28 -12.15
CA MET A 953 -21.88 -3.82 -11.84
C MET A 953 -22.88 -4.67 -12.64
N GLU A 954 -23.99 -5.04 -12.02
CA GLU A 954 -25.11 -5.67 -12.73
C GLU A 954 -25.82 -4.67 -13.62
N CYS A 955 -26.27 -5.12 -14.79
CA CYS A 955 -27.20 -4.36 -15.60
C CYS A 955 -28.55 -4.19 -14.86
N PRO A 956 -29.05 -2.96 -14.63
CA PRO A 956 -30.33 -2.74 -13.95
C PRO A 956 -31.52 -3.43 -14.65
N ALA A 957 -31.47 -3.54 -15.98
CA ALA A 957 -32.51 -4.14 -16.81
C ALA A 957 -32.44 -5.68 -16.85
N CYS A 958 -31.32 -6.27 -17.27
CA CYS A 958 -31.21 -7.72 -17.49
C CYS A 958 -30.51 -8.50 -16.37
N ARG A 959 -29.97 -7.83 -15.34
CA ARG A 959 -29.25 -8.41 -14.18
C ARG A 959 -27.98 -9.20 -14.50
N ALA A 960 -27.54 -9.24 -15.76
CA ALA A 960 -26.26 -9.81 -16.12
C ALA A 960 -25.08 -8.98 -15.59
N LEU A 961 -23.94 -9.65 -15.36
CA LEU A 961 -22.66 -9.00 -15.05
C LEU A 961 -22.16 -8.34 -16.34
N SER A 962 -22.22 -7.01 -16.45
CA SER A 962 -22.07 -6.33 -17.76
C SER A 962 -21.18 -5.09 -17.78
N PHE A 963 -20.71 -4.64 -16.63
CA PHE A 963 -19.92 -3.40 -16.50
C PHE A 963 -18.68 -3.64 -15.64
N LEU A 964 -17.56 -4.01 -16.27
CA LEU A 964 -16.34 -4.44 -15.58
C LEU A 964 -15.49 -3.25 -15.08
N GLY A 965 -15.33 -3.13 -13.77
CA GLY A 965 -14.43 -2.19 -13.07
C GLY A 965 -15.03 -0.80 -12.79
N GLU A 966 -16.34 -0.63 -12.93
CA GLU A 966 -16.93 0.68 -13.24
C GLU A 966 -17.39 1.54 -12.05
N TRP A 967 -17.05 1.24 -10.79
CA TRP A 967 -17.44 2.08 -9.63
C TRP A 967 -16.31 2.94 -9.02
N GLN A 968 -15.08 2.86 -9.55
CA GLN A 968 -13.92 3.50 -8.91
C GLN A 968 -13.52 4.86 -9.54
N THR A 969 -13.75 5.90 -8.73
CA THR A 969 -13.34 7.31 -8.89
C THR A 969 -14.02 8.15 -10.00
N PRO A 970 -14.59 9.33 -9.65
CA PRO A 970 -15.14 10.27 -10.63
C PRO A 970 -14.11 11.00 -11.52
N LYS A 971 -12.83 10.61 -11.55
CA LYS A 971 -11.80 11.33 -12.33
C LYS A 971 -11.82 10.99 -13.81
N GLU A 972 -12.20 9.78 -14.19
CA GLU A 972 -12.12 9.29 -15.58
C GLU A 972 -13.41 9.45 -16.38
N LEU A 973 -14.56 9.41 -15.71
CA LEU A 973 -15.84 9.84 -16.32
C LEU A 973 -15.86 11.33 -16.68
N GLN A 974 -14.81 12.10 -16.37
CA GLN A 974 -14.63 13.47 -16.85
C GLN A 974 -14.10 13.54 -18.29
N SER A 975 -13.53 12.46 -18.83
CA SER A 975 -13.13 12.37 -20.25
C SER A 975 -14.15 11.63 -21.13
N VAL A 976 -15.17 11.01 -20.54
CA VAL A 976 -16.22 10.27 -21.28
C VAL A 976 -17.51 11.08 -21.29
N ALA A 977 -17.76 11.80 -22.38
CA ALA A 977 -18.87 12.75 -22.52
C ALA A 977 -20.26 12.11 -22.76
N THR A 978 -20.45 10.82 -22.46
CA THR A 978 -21.70 10.09 -22.72
C THR A 978 -22.49 9.85 -21.43
N ALA A 979 -23.74 10.32 -21.38
CA ALA A 979 -24.63 10.14 -20.23
C ALA A 979 -25.00 8.66 -19.97
N THR A 980 -24.94 7.81 -20.99
CA THR A 980 -25.31 6.38 -20.94
C THR A 980 -24.21 5.49 -21.52
N LYS A 981 -24.25 4.20 -21.19
CA LYS A 981 -23.37 3.14 -21.68
C LYS A 981 -24.18 1.89 -22.05
N ALA A 982 -23.88 1.27 -23.19
CA ALA A 982 -24.58 0.06 -23.62
C ALA A 982 -24.15 -1.16 -22.77
N CYS A 983 -25.13 -1.93 -22.30
CA CYS A 983 -24.91 -3.23 -21.67
C CYS A 983 -24.34 -4.24 -22.67
N GLU A 984 -23.28 -4.96 -22.31
CA GLU A 984 -22.68 -5.95 -23.21
C GLU A 984 -23.62 -7.12 -23.56
N VAL A 985 -24.54 -7.47 -22.67
CA VAL A 985 -25.45 -8.62 -22.83
C VAL A 985 -26.77 -8.23 -23.53
N CYS A 986 -27.57 -7.31 -22.95
CA CYS A 986 -28.86 -6.93 -23.53
C CYS A 986 -28.81 -5.77 -24.54
N LYS A 987 -27.63 -5.16 -24.74
CA LYS A 987 -27.40 -3.99 -25.63
C LYS A 987 -28.18 -2.71 -25.28
N GLU A 988 -29.00 -2.71 -24.22
CA GLU A 988 -29.69 -1.51 -23.75
C GLU A 988 -28.73 -0.44 -23.23
N SER A 989 -29.09 0.84 -23.41
CA SER A 989 -28.32 1.99 -22.97
C SER A 989 -28.64 2.33 -21.51
N ILE A 990 -27.74 1.97 -20.59
CA ILE A 990 -27.88 2.18 -19.14
C ILE A 990 -27.26 3.52 -18.76
N SER A 991 -27.94 4.31 -17.94
CA SER A 991 -27.41 5.57 -17.41
C SER A 991 -26.19 5.37 -16.52
N THR A 992 -25.18 6.21 -16.71
CA THR A 992 -23.95 6.21 -15.91
C THR A 992 -24.19 6.47 -14.41
N ALA A 993 -25.34 7.04 -14.04
CA ALA A 993 -25.74 7.21 -12.64
C ALA A 993 -25.89 5.88 -11.87
N TYR A 994 -26.21 4.77 -12.55
CA TYR A 994 -26.23 3.43 -11.93
C TYR A 994 -24.84 2.80 -11.79
N LEU A 995 -23.82 3.39 -12.42
CA LEU A 995 -22.46 2.83 -12.50
C LEU A 995 -21.48 3.59 -11.60
N VAL A 996 -21.60 4.93 -11.49
CA VAL A 996 -20.79 5.78 -10.60
C VAL A 996 -21.62 6.86 -9.93
N GLN A 997 -21.29 7.18 -8.68
CA GLN A 997 -21.85 8.33 -7.95
C GLN A 997 -21.59 9.65 -8.70
N PRO A 998 -22.60 10.50 -8.94
CA PRO A 998 -22.39 11.81 -9.55
C PRO A 998 -21.51 12.71 -8.67
N LYS A 999 -20.82 13.67 -9.29
CA LYS A 999 -19.96 14.63 -8.57
C LYS A 999 -20.77 15.35 -7.50
N GLU A 1000 -20.26 15.37 -6.27
CA GLU A 1000 -20.65 16.37 -5.27
C GLU A 1000 -20.58 17.77 -5.92
N LYS A 1001 -21.73 18.44 -6.02
CA LYS A 1001 -21.72 19.89 -6.20
C LYS A 1001 -21.00 20.45 -4.99
N ARG A 1002 -19.91 21.19 -5.21
CA ARG A 1002 -19.31 22.01 -4.16
C ARG A 1002 -20.37 22.99 -3.64
N VAL A 1003 -21.02 22.64 -2.54
CA VAL A 1003 -21.74 23.60 -1.72
C VAL A 1003 -20.67 24.55 -1.20
N GLY A 1004 -20.81 25.84 -1.53
CA GLY A 1004 -19.86 26.84 -1.09
C GLY A 1004 -19.88 26.95 0.42
N VAL A 1005 -18.72 26.73 1.04
CA VAL A 1005 -18.38 27.23 2.38
C VAL A 1005 -17.71 28.59 2.21
#